data_AF-A0A969C431-F1
#
_entry.id   AF-A0A969C431-F1
#
_cell.length_a   1.000
_cell.length_b   1.000
_cell.length_c   1.000
_cell.angle_alpha   90.00
_cell.angle_beta   90.00
_cell.angle_gamma   90.00
#
_symmetry.space_group_name_H-M   'P 1'
#
loop_
_entity.id
_entity.type
_entity.pdbx_description
1 polymer ?
#
loop_
_entity_poly.entity_id
_entity_poly.type
_entity_poly.pdbx_seq_one_letter_code
_entity_poly.pdbx_strand_id
1 'polypeptide(L)'
;MADNLTWVTGNHTFKFGADFNWVEIPEARFELNFAGLFNFGQFAATNLAAFPTVGGIAPPDFTPVQSYGLGLPSIFIQGFGDPISRINNKPMAFFAQDSWRMFKNFTVNYGIRYDFELTKLIPTTPFRDPLSGINLTAADVEAAQDALGVRQGFPRDKNNFAPRLGFAWDVFGDQKTKLSGSIGLYYDHPLLAVGFNSDVADAAQQQQSVLTPGSPSPTALFNATQVFQGTVVPGLTPGVAASAQYQVGRQRFNDQTFTGFGAVLPFTLPVAKDFQYASATQANLTLERQLTGNMALSASYIFVGAHHLPRPTDLNTPNTALQIQNFQRFANRSPLSTTEAVGLISIASTAPGSAFTNAFGVTCAVVIPGMIAQCPNGRVISPAIANFFRPNAPNYFLAQALSGGGVTKAVLDSQLSGSLRTPGVISPFGSVNAQLSDGNSNYNAMKLELNRRYANNFTFLASYTWSHSIDDSSDLQTLLIPQDVNRFDLEKADSLFDQRHRFVFSGAMNSPVAWRSGNAFQKFLSDFTIAPIIEISSGRPFNIITNVDTNNDQSTQTDRPNVDANGVLTLPAPFTTGVLGRNMGITHGFFSVDLGITRAIRFGEKVRLDLIAQGFNLLNRFNEGSASPLFTDVNAFGQRAGNGRYFSRPTAAFDPRQFQFGAKFSF
;
A
#
# COMPACT_ATOMS: atom_id res chain seq x y z
N MET A 1 -10.18 31.11 1.18
CA MET A 1 -10.28 32.58 1.06
C MET A 1 -8.98 33.13 1.59
N ALA A 2 -8.14 33.61 0.70
CA ALA A 2 -6.82 34.14 1.05
C ALA A 2 -6.79 35.66 0.97
N ASP A 3 -6.21 36.30 1.97
CA ASP A 3 -5.86 37.73 1.97
C ASP A 3 -4.38 37.90 2.32
N ASN A 4 -3.71 38.87 1.69
CA ASN A 4 -2.25 39.00 1.65
C ASN A 4 -1.81 40.48 1.67
N LEU A 5 -1.38 40.95 2.84
CA LEU A 5 -0.74 42.27 2.98
C LEU A 5 0.74 42.18 2.61
N THR A 6 1.18 42.96 1.62
CA THR A 6 2.61 43.19 1.32
C THR A 6 3.00 44.60 1.72
N TRP A 7 4.01 44.75 2.58
CA TRP A 7 4.55 46.05 3.00
C TRP A 7 6.05 46.14 2.65
N VAL A 8 6.37 47.03 1.71
CA VAL A 8 7.75 47.34 1.32
C VAL A 8 8.22 48.55 2.11
N THR A 9 9.35 48.44 2.80
CA THR A 9 9.95 49.56 3.56
C THR A 9 11.47 49.43 3.59
N GLY A 10 12.18 50.45 3.11
CA GLY A 10 13.63 50.42 2.93
C GLY A 10 14.09 49.20 2.11
N ASN A 11 14.95 48.37 2.71
CA ASN A 11 15.46 47.13 2.09
C ASN A 11 14.61 45.89 2.41
N HIS A 12 13.50 46.04 3.14
CA HIS A 12 12.64 44.94 3.58
C HIS A 12 11.37 44.84 2.71
N THR A 13 10.79 43.65 2.65
CA THR A 13 9.53 43.38 1.95
C THR A 13 8.77 42.34 2.76
N PHE A 14 8.09 42.84 3.78
CA PHE A 14 7.26 42.04 4.65
C PHE A 14 6.02 41.56 3.89
N LYS A 15 5.64 40.30 4.11
CA LYS A 15 4.35 39.76 3.70
C LYS A 15 3.69 39.05 4.87
N PHE A 16 2.43 39.39 5.08
CA PHE A 16 1.54 38.76 6.04
C PHE A 16 0.32 38.28 5.30
N GLY A 17 -0.28 37.18 5.73
CA GLY A 17 -1.52 36.74 5.15
C GLY A 17 -2.17 35.61 5.93
N ALA A 18 -3.44 35.38 5.59
CA ALA A 18 -4.22 34.28 6.10
C ALA A 18 -5.00 33.64 4.95
N ASP A 19 -5.15 32.32 4.99
CA ASP A 19 -6.06 31.57 4.11
C ASP A 19 -7.03 30.75 4.95
N PHE A 20 -8.31 30.81 4.59
CA PHE A 20 -9.42 30.14 5.25
C PHE A 20 -10.23 29.37 4.22
N ASN A 21 -10.03 28.07 4.12
CA ASN A 21 -10.77 27.24 3.18
C ASN A 21 -11.79 26.36 3.91
N TRP A 22 -12.90 26.08 3.24
CA TRP A 22 -13.95 25.20 3.71
C TRP A 22 -14.14 24.14 2.62
N VAL A 23 -13.72 22.92 2.92
CA VAL A 23 -13.95 21.75 2.08
C VAL A 23 -15.18 21.04 2.62
N GLU A 24 -16.20 20.88 1.80
CA GLU A 24 -17.42 20.14 2.16
C GLU A 24 -17.74 19.13 1.06
N ILE A 25 -17.80 17.87 1.47
CA ILE A 25 -18.15 16.71 0.67
C ILE A 25 -19.48 16.22 1.25
N PRO A 26 -20.61 16.80 0.80
CA PRO A 26 -21.91 16.61 1.45
C PRO A 26 -22.43 15.18 1.31
N GLU A 27 -22.00 14.46 0.28
CA GLU A 27 -22.14 13.01 0.10
C GLU A 27 -20.89 12.48 -0.62
N ALA A 28 -20.27 11.45 -0.07
CA ALA A 28 -19.31 10.58 -0.76
C ALA A 28 -19.79 9.13 -0.64
N ARG A 29 -19.48 8.31 -1.65
CA ARG A 29 -20.00 6.94 -1.80
C ARG A 29 -18.88 5.97 -2.19
N PHE A 30 -18.80 4.84 -1.51
CA PHE A 30 -17.81 3.79 -1.78
C PHE A 30 -18.41 2.40 -1.61
N GLU A 31 -18.83 1.82 -2.72
CA GLU A 31 -19.54 0.54 -2.76
C GLU A 31 -18.56 -0.64 -2.79
N LEU A 32 -17.64 -0.69 -1.81
CA LEU A 32 -16.54 -1.67 -1.79
C LEU A 32 -17.08 -3.11 -1.79
N ASN A 33 -16.88 -3.81 -2.91
CA ASN A 33 -17.36 -5.17 -3.18
C ASN A 33 -18.90 -5.37 -3.19
N PHE A 34 -19.75 -4.32 -3.25
CA PHE A 34 -21.22 -4.51 -3.30
C PHE A 34 -21.72 -5.27 -4.55
N ALA A 35 -20.95 -5.23 -5.64
CA ALA A 35 -21.23 -6.02 -6.84
C ALA A 35 -20.96 -7.53 -6.67
N GLY A 36 -20.18 -7.91 -5.66
CA GLY A 36 -19.49 -9.20 -5.60
C GLY A 36 -18.14 -9.16 -6.31
N LEU A 37 -17.11 -9.71 -5.67
CA LEU A 37 -15.76 -9.91 -6.19
C LEU A 37 -15.47 -11.41 -6.14
N PHE A 38 -15.01 -11.97 -7.28
CA PHE A 38 -14.68 -13.38 -7.43
C PHE A 38 -13.19 -13.50 -7.71
N ASN A 39 -12.44 -14.17 -6.83
CA ASN A 39 -11.00 -14.40 -7.04
C ASN A 39 -10.74 -15.86 -7.39
N PHE A 40 -10.00 -16.11 -8.46
CA PHE A 40 -9.75 -17.44 -9.04
C PHE A 40 -8.28 -17.82 -8.86
N GLY A 41 -7.97 -18.52 -7.76
CA GLY A 41 -6.65 -19.10 -7.52
C GLY A 41 -6.47 -20.48 -8.15
N GLN A 42 -5.32 -21.09 -7.87
CA GLN A 42 -5.13 -22.53 -8.01
C GLN A 42 -6.12 -23.25 -7.08
N PHE A 43 -6.79 -24.28 -7.60
CA PHE A 43 -7.84 -25.00 -6.87
C PHE A 43 -7.46 -26.48 -6.73
N ALA A 44 -7.40 -26.96 -5.48
CA ALA A 44 -7.01 -28.34 -5.19
C ALA A 44 -8.07 -29.33 -5.70
N ALA A 45 -7.71 -30.18 -6.65
CA ALA A 45 -8.70 -31.03 -7.33
C ALA A 45 -9.34 -32.07 -6.39
N THR A 46 -8.66 -32.42 -5.30
CA THR A 46 -9.17 -33.26 -4.20
C THR A 46 -10.36 -32.64 -3.45
N ASN A 47 -10.60 -31.33 -3.55
CA ASN A 47 -11.74 -30.68 -2.90
C ASN A 47 -13.06 -30.94 -3.65
N LEU A 48 -13.00 -31.47 -4.88
CA LEU A 48 -14.15 -31.95 -5.63
C LEU A 48 -14.32 -33.46 -5.41
N ALA A 49 -15.40 -33.85 -4.73
CA ALA A 49 -15.73 -35.26 -4.45
C ALA A 49 -15.90 -36.15 -5.71
N ALA A 50 -15.92 -35.56 -6.91
CA ALA A 50 -15.97 -36.25 -8.20
C ALA A 50 -14.61 -36.78 -8.70
N PHE A 51 -13.48 -36.38 -8.10
CA PHE A 51 -12.13 -36.79 -8.51
C PHE A 51 -11.44 -37.65 -7.43
N PRO A 52 -11.80 -38.94 -7.29
CA PRO A 52 -11.16 -39.83 -6.34
C PRO A 52 -9.69 -40.09 -6.68
N THR A 53 -8.86 -40.26 -5.66
CA THR A 53 -7.45 -40.68 -5.78
C THR A 53 -7.37 -42.07 -6.43
N VAL A 54 -6.89 -42.16 -7.67
CA VAL A 54 -6.77 -43.44 -8.40
C VAL A 54 -5.38 -44.02 -8.17
N GLY A 55 -5.31 -45.23 -7.61
CA GLY A 55 -4.04 -45.94 -7.39
C GLY A 55 -3.08 -45.24 -6.42
N GLY A 56 -3.58 -44.38 -5.53
CA GLY A 56 -2.76 -43.55 -4.63
C GLY A 56 -2.26 -42.24 -5.26
N ILE A 57 -2.53 -41.99 -6.55
CA ILE A 57 -2.19 -40.74 -7.23
C ILE A 57 -3.39 -39.78 -7.09
N ALA A 58 -3.14 -38.60 -6.53
CA ALA A 58 -4.13 -37.54 -6.44
C ALA A 58 -4.36 -36.88 -7.82
N PRO A 59 -5.57 -36.40 -8.14
CA PRO A 59 -5.79 -35.57 -9.32
C PRO A 59 -4.93 -34.29 -9.26
N PRO A 60 -4.37 -33.82 -10.38
CA PRO A 60 -3.60 -32.57 -10.40
C PRO A 60 -4.52 -31.36 -10.19
N ASP A 61 -4.03 -30.35 -9.47
CA ASP A 61 -4.75 -29.11 -9.19
C ASP A 61 -5.11 -28.33 -10.46
N PHE A 62 -6.24 -27.63 -10.41
CA PHE A 62 -6.65 -26.72 -11.48
C PHE A 62 -5.87 -25.40 -11.37
N THR A 63 -5.31 -24.94 -12.48
CA THR A 63 -4.76 -23.58 -12.60
C THR A 63 -5.85 -22.51 -12.47
N PRO A 64 -5.52 -21.25 -12.13
CA PRO A 64 -6.45 -20.10 -12.14
C PRO A 64 -7.36 -19.97 -13.37
N VAL A 65 -6.87 -20.33 -14.55
CA VAL A 65 -7.66 -20.25 -15.80
C VAL A 65 -8.64 -21.42 -15.92
N GLN A 66 -8.28 -22.60 -15.41
CA GLN A 66 -9.17 -23.76 -15.37
C GLN A 66 -10.23 -23.60 -14.27
N SER A 67 -9.86 -23.08 -13.09
CA SER A 67 -10.83 -22.78 -12.02
C SER A 67 -11.81 -21.69 -12.45
N TYR A 68 -11.36 -20.67 -13.18
CA TYR A 68 -12.24 -19.71 -13.88
C TYR A 68 -13.19 -20.39 -14.87
N GLY A 69 -12.66 -21.20 -15.79
CA GLY A 69 -13.47 -21.91 -16.80
C GLY A 69 -14.49 -22.91 -16.23
N LEU A 70 -14.30 -23.37 -14.99
CA LEU A 70 -15.22 -24.26 -14.27
C LEU A 70 -16.19 -23.52 -13.33
N GLY A 71 -16.08 -22.21 -13.16
CA GLY A 71 -16.87 -21.46 -12.17
C GLY A 71 -16.49 -21.81 -10.73
N LEU A 72 -15.21 -22.00 -10.44
CA LEU A 72 -14.68 -22.38 -9.12
C LEU A 72 -13.71 -21.32 -8.57
N PRO A 73 -14.16 -20.09 -8.25
CA PRO A 73 -13.31 -19.14 -7.54
C PRO A 73 -12.91 -19.69 -6.17
N SER A 74 -11.69 -19.38 -5.75
CA SER A 74 -11.18 -19.72 -4.44
C SER A 74 -11.78 -18.85 -3.33
N ILE A 75 -12.27 -17.64 -3.65
CA ILE A 75 -12.84 -16.67 -2.69
C ILE A 75 -13.98 -15.85 -3.33
N PHE A 76 -15.10 -15.68 -2.61
CA PHE A 76 -16.02 -14.53 -2.78
C PHE A 76 -15.65 -13.41 -1.84
N ILE A 77 -15.88 -12.16 -2.25
CA ILE A 77 -16.10 -11.05 -1.33
C ILE A 77 -17.35 -10.27 -1.75
N GLN A 78 -18.29 -10.00 -0.83
CA GLN A 78 -19.40 -9.05 -1.09
C GLN A 78 -19.56 -8.06 0.06
N GLY A 79 -19.74 -6.78 -0.29
CA GLY A 79 -20.03 -5.68 0.64
C GLY A 79 -21.53 -5.43 0.86
N PHE A 80 -21.86 -4.97 2.06
CA PHE A 80 -23.22 -4.68 2.55
C PHE A 80 -23.21 -3.51 3.54
N GLY A 81 -24.35 -2.86 3.77
CA GLY A 81 -24.47 -1.73 4.70
C GLY A 81 -24.65 -0.39 3.98
N ASP A 82 -24.29 0.71 4.63
CA ASP A 82 -24.38 2.05 4.02
C ASP A 82 -23.01 2.46 3.42
N PRO A 83 -22.89 2.58 2.08
CA PRO A 83 -21.64 3.00 1.43
C PRO A 83 -21.41 4.52 1.51
N ILE A 84 -22.28 5.28 2.19
CA ILE A 84 -22.28 6.75 2.20
C ILE A 84 -21.57 7.30 3.45
N SER A 85 -20.83 8.40 3.27
CA SER A 85 -20.32 9.25 4.35
C SER A 85 -20.41 10.74 3.98
N ARG A 86 -20.32 11.63 4.99
CA ARG A 86 -20.43 13.09 4.84
C ARG A 86 -19.28 13.79 5.55
N ILE A 87 -18.33 14.32 4.79
CA ILE A 87 -17.07 14.84 5.33
C ILE A 87 -16.90 16.32 5.06
N ASN A 88 -16.39 17.02 6.05
CA ASN A 88 -16.07 18.43 5.97
C ASN A 88 -14.81 18.71 6.76
N ASN A 89 -14.01 19.63 6.25
CA ASN A 89 -12.78 20.10 6.85
C ASN A 89 -12.65 21.59 6.61
N LYS A 90 -12.04 22.30 7.56
CA LYS A 90 -11.75 23.74 7.43
C LYS A 90 -10.28 23.99 7.71
N PRO A 91 -9.39 23.78 6.72
CA PRO A 91 -7.99 24.14 6.84
C PRO A 91 -7.84 25.66 6.82
N MET A 92 -7.06 26.15 7.79
CA MET A 92 -6.75 27.55 7.99
C MET A 92 -5.23 27.71 8.11
N ALA A 93 -4.67 28.73 7.46
CA ALA A 93 -3.23 28.98 7.46
C ALA A 93 -2.96 30.45 7.74
N PHE A 94 -1.94 30.74 8.54
CA PHE A 94 -1.47 32.10 8.83
C PHE A 94 0.02 32.17 8.55
N PHE A 95 0.52 33.25 7.96
CA PHE A 95 1.95 33.41 7.72
C PHE A 95 2.45 34.84 7.91
N ALA A 96 3.73 34.93 8.29
CA ALA A 96 4.51 36.16 8.34
C ALA A 96 5.92 35.88 7.80
N GLN A 97 6.37 36.67 6.84
CA GLN A 97 7.70 36.54 6.22
C GLN A 97 8.28 37.88 5.82
N ASP A 98 9.61 37.94 5.66
CA ASP A 98 10.34 39.07 5.08
C ASP A 98 11.28 38.59 3.96
N SER A 99 11.55 39.50 3.02
CA SER A 99 12.54 39.42 1.95
C SER A 99 13.51 40.60 2.10
N TRP A 100 14.52 40.42 2.94
CA TRP A 100 15.51 41.45 3.28
C TRP A 100 16.66 41.50 2.28
N ARG A 101 16.79 42.62 1.55
CA ARG A 101 17.94 42.94 0.71
C ARG A 101 19.10 43.48 1.56
N MET A 102 19.76 42.59 2.28
CA MET A 102 20.87 42.92 3.19
C MET A 102 22.03 43.61 2.45
N PHE A 103 22.36 43.17 1.24
CA PHE A 103 23.33 43.83 0.36
C PHE A 103 22.81 43.92 -1.08
N LYS A 104 23.43 44.75 -1.94
CA LYS A 104 23.01 44.93 -3.35
C LYS A 104 22.95 43.63 -4.16
N ASN A 105 23.76 42.63 -3.77
CA ASN A 105 23.87 41.31 -4.39
C ASN A 105 23.39 40.16 -3.48
N PHE A 106 22.87 40.44 -2.28
CA PHE A 106 22.49 39.42 -1.28
C PHE A 106 21.11 39.69 -0.68
N THR A 107 20.20 38.74 -0.84
CA THR A 107 18.85 38.78 -0.26
C THR A 107 18.63 37.58 0.64
N VAL A 108 18.15 37.81 1.87
CA VAL A 108 17.70 36.77 2.81
C VAL A 108 16.18 36.76 2.82
N ASN A 109 15.58 35.58 2.81
CA ASN A 109 14.15 35.37 2.97
C ASN A 109 13.94 34.54 4.24
N TYR A 110 13.11 34.99 5.16
CA TYR A 110 12.79 34.24 6.36
C TYR A 110 11.33 34.44 6.77
N GLY A 111 10.75 33.46 7.44
CA GLY A 111 9.38 33.57 7.90
C GLY A 111 8.89 32.32 8.62
N ILE A 112 7.63 32.39 9.06
CA ILE A 112 6.91 31.29 9.68
C ILE A 112 5.50 31.24 9.11
N ARG A 113 5.02 30.02 8.87
CA ARG A 113 3.63 29.71 8.62
C ARG A 113 3.12 28.84 9.78
N TYR A 114 1.85 28.98 10.12
CA TYR A 114 1.14 28.09 11.05
C TYR A 114 -0.07 27.56 10.30
N ASP A 115 -0.11 26.24 10.12
CA ASP A 115 -1.19 25.51 9.46
C ASP A 115 -2.06 24.86 10.54
N PHE A 116 -3.38 24.93 10.44
CA PHE A 116 -4.28 24.44 11.48
C PHE A 116 -5.66 24.09 10.92
N GLU A 117 -6.21 22.96 11.35
CA GLU A 117 -7.39 22.39 10.69
C GLU A 117 -8.51 22.07 11.67
N LEU A 118 -9.72 22.50 11.36
CA LEU A 118 -10.92 22.14 12.12
C LEU A 118 -11.51 20.83 11.59
N THR A 119 -10.72 19.74 11.67
CA THR A 119 -11.22 18.37 11.51
C THR A 119 -12.36 18.10 12.49
N LYS A 120 -13.32 17.28 12.07
CA LYS A 120 -14.33 16.69 12.95
C LYS A 120 -14.00 15.22 13.17
N LEU A 121 -14.23 14.74 14.39
CA LEU A 121 -14.34 13.31 14.67
C LEU A 121 -15.68 12.80 14.15
N ILE A 122 -15.71 11.52 13.81
CA ILE A 122 -16.89 10.84 13.26
C ILE A 122 -17.52 10.02 14.42
N PRO A 123 -18.83 10.13 14.66
CA PRO A 123 -19.49 9.42 15.76
C PRO A 123 -19.70 7.94 15.42
N THR A 124 -19.23 7.05 16.29
CA THR A 124 -19.37 5.59 16.13
C THR A 124 -20.83 5.15 16.01
N THR A 125 -21.11 4.30 15.02
CA THR A 125 -22.43 3.70 14.82
C THR A 125 -22.63 2.45 15.70
N PRO A 126 -23.87 2.14 16.12
CA PRO A 126 -24.17 0.90 16.85
C PRO A 126 -24.16 -0.30 15.90
N PHE A 127 -23.73 -1.47 16.39
CA PHE A 127 -23.58 -2.69 15.59
C PHE A 127 -24.47 -3.82 16.14
N ARG A 128 -25.06 -4.62 15.26
CA ARG A 128 -25.80 -5.83 15.64
C ARG A 128 -25.46 -7.01 14.73
N ASP A 129 -24.90 -8.06 15.31
CA ASP A 129 -24.67 -9.32 14.60
C ASP A 129 -26.00 -10.10 14.48
N PRO A 130 -26.37 -10.59 13.29
CA PRO A 130 -27.69 -11.18 13.06
C PRO A 130 -27.83 -12.62 13.58
N LEU A 131 -26.73 -13.32 13.85
CA LEU A 131 -26.72 -14.78 14.03
C LEU A 131 -26.48 -15.19 15.48
N SER A 132 -25.53 -14.54 16.15
CA SER A 132 -25.39 -14.56 17.61
C SER A 132 -26.48 -13.74 18.30
N GLY A 133 -27.01 -12.72 17.61
CA GLY A 133 -27.97 -11.75 18.15
C GLY A 133 -27.34 -10.70 19.08
N ILE A 134 -26.01 -10.66 19.22
CA ILE A 134 -25.31 -9.66 20.04
C ILE A 134 -25.52 -8.27 19.45
N ASN A 135 -25.86 -7.31 20.31
CA ASN A 135 -26.15 -5.93 19.98
C ASN A 135 -25.24 -5.00 20.79
N LEU A 136 -24.39 -4.23 20.11
CA LEU A 136 -23.48 -3.24 20.67
C LEU A 136 -24.08 -1.84 20.49
N THR A 137 -24.07 -1.04 21.55
CA THR A 137 -24.34 0.40 21.44
C THR A 137 -23.15 1.13 20.80
N ALA A 138 -23.34 2.37 20.39
CA ALA A 138 -22.24 3.23 19.94
C ALA A 138 -21.09 3.30 20.96
N ALA A 139 -21.41 3.36 22.26
CA ALA A 139 -20.42 3.41 23.34
C ALA A 139 -19.65 2.08 23.52
N ASP A 140 -20.25 0.94 23.19
CA ASP A 140 -19.55 -0.36 23.19
C ASP A 140 -18.58 -0.47 22.00
N VAL A 141 -18.95 0.10 20.85
CA VAL A 141 -18.08 0.20 19.65
C VAL A 141 -16.93 1.19 19.89
N GLU A 142 -17.21 2.34 20.50
CA GLU A 142 -16.18 3.29 20.98
C GLU A 142 -15.23 2.60 21.97
N ALA A 143 -15.75 1.89 22.98
CA ALA A 143 -14.92 1.13 23.92
C ALA A 143 -14.03 0.06 23.26
N ALA A 144 -14.45 -0.52 22.13
CA ALA A 144 -13.63 -1.44 21.34
C ALA A 144 -12.54 -0.72 20.53
N GLN A 145 -12.80 0.50 20.03
CA GLN A 145 -11.78 1.35 19.39
C GLN A 145 -10.77 1.89 20.42
N ASP A 146 -11.23 2.26 21.62
CA ASP A 146 -10.41 2.67 22.77
C ASP A 146 -9.44 1.58 23.22
N ALA A 147 -9.89 0.33 23.27
CA ALA A 147 -9.06 -0.81 23.65
C ALA A 147 -7.85 -1.06 22.72
N LEU A 148 -7.86 -0.51 21.50
CA LEU A 148 -6.76 -0.56 20.53
C LEU A 148 -6.09 0.80 20.26
N GLY A 149 -6.53 1.88 20.93
CA GLY A 149 -5.97 3.21 20.69
C GLY A 149 -6.31 3.81 19.32
N VAL A 150 -7.43 3.42 18.71
CA VAL A 150 -7.89 3.92 17.39
C VAL A 150 -9.17 4.76 17.47
N ARG A 151 -9.57 5.42 16.37
CA ARG A 151 -10.85 6.12 16.21
C ARG A 151 -11.26 6.29 14.74
N GLN A 152 -12.50 6.72 14.51
CA GLN A 152 -12.98 7.20 13.20
C GLN A 152 -12.74 8.72 13.03
N GLY A 153 -12.25 9.10 11.84
CA GLY A 153 -11.85 10.47 11.52
C GLY A 153 -10.54 10.92 12.19
N PHE A 154 -9.89 11.94 11.62
CA PHE A 154 -8.60 12.41 12.12
C PHE A 154 -8.71 13.17 13.44
N PRO A 155 -7.82 12.92 14.43
CA PRO A 155 -7.62 13.84 15.54
C PRO A 155 -7.22 15.23 15.03
N ARG A 156 -7.34 16.25 15.89
CA ARG A 156 -6.96 17.62 15.56
C ARG A 156 -5.54 17.92 16.03
N ASP A 157 -4.60 17.94 15.09
CA ASP A 157 -3.27 18.49 15.32
C ASP A 157 -3.32 20.01 15.54
N LYS A 158 -2.34 20.53 16.28
CA LYS A 158 -2.22 21.93 16.71
C LYS A 158 -0.77 22.42 16.78
N ASN A 159 0.22 21.57 16.47
CA ASN A 159 1.64 21.92 16.65
C ASN A 159 2.35 22.37 15.35
N ASN A 160 1.60 22.47 14.25
CA ASN A 160 2.08 22.61 12.87
C ASN A 160 2.67 24.00 12.52
N PHE A 161 3.73 24.40 13.23
CA PHE A 161 4.52 25.59 12.95
C PHE A 161 5.60 25.28 11.91
N ALA A 162 5.50 25.91 10.75
CA ALA A 162 6.34 25.73 9.57
C ALA A 162 7.31 26.92 9.38
N PRO A 163 8.45 26.97 10.11
CA PRO A 163 9.50 27.96 9.88
C PRO A 163 10.22 27.72 8.54
N ARG A 164 10.65 28.80 7.89
CA ARG A 164 11.32 28.78 6.58
C ARG A 164 12.42 29.84 6.53
N LEU A 165 13.56 29.48 5.94
CA LEU A 165 14.74 30.33 5.76
C LEU A 165 15.34 30.07 4.37
N GLY A 166 15.85 31.10 3.71
CA GLY A 166 16.62 30.95 2.48
C GLY A 166 17.36 32.22 2.08
N PHE A 167 18.22 32.10 1.08
CA PHE A 167 19.03 33.20 0.59
C PHE A 167 19.24 33.11 -0.92
N ALA A 168 19.54 34.26 -1.53
CA ALA A 168 20.03 34.37 -2.90
C ALA A 168 21.19 35.36 -2.94
N TRP A 169 22.30 34.93 -3.53
CA TRP A 169 23.56 35.66 -3.63
C TRP A 169 24.06 35.66 -5.08
N ASP A 170 24.26 36.85 -5.65
CA ASP A 170 25.15 37.02 -6.80
C ASP A 170 26.58 37.18 -6.28
N VAL A 171 27.39 36.13 -6.45
CA VAL A 171 28.67 35.95 -5.75
C VAL A 171 29.69 37.03 -6.12
N PHE A 172 29.64 37.53 -7.35
CA PHE A 172 30.57 38.53 -7.88
C PHE A 172 29.91 39.87 -8.20
N GLY A 173 28.58 39.99 -8.13
CA GLY A 173 27.84 41.17 -8.59
C GLY A 173 27.78 41.30 -10.11
N ASP A 174 28.13 40.24 -10.85
CA ASP A 174 28.20 40.21 -12.31
C ASP A 174 27.02 39.46 -12.97
N GLN A 175 26.08 38.97 -12.15
CA GLN A 175 24.91 38.15 -12.50
C GLN A 175 25.24 36.82 -13.21
N LYS A 176 26.52 36.43 -13.32
CA LYS A 176 26.93 35.16 -13.95
C LYS A 176 27.11 34.04 -12.95
N THR A 177 27.21 34.32 -11.64
CA THR A 177 27.38 33.29 -10.60
C THR A 177 26.39 33.52 -9.47
N LYS A 178 25.37 32.67 -9.41
CA LYS A 178 24.32 32.73 -8.40
C LYS A 178 24.47 31.54 -7.46
N LEU A 179 24.57 31.81 -6.16
CA LEU A 179 24.38 30.81 -5.11
C LEU A 179 23.05 31.11 -4.41
N SER A 180 22.19 30.10 -4.28
CA SER A 180 20.93 30.22 -3.54
C SER A 180 20.59 28.93 -2.85
N GLY A 181 20.10 28.99 -1.61
CA GLY A 181 19.62 27.82 -0.89
C GLY A 181 18.48 28.19 0.04
N SER A 182 17.69 27.19 0.43
CA SER A 182 16.63 27.35 1.42
C SER A 182 16.41 26.08 2.22
N ILE A 183 15.93 26.23 3.44
CA ILE A 183 15.45 25.17 4.32
C ILE A 183 14.09 25.57 4.90
N GLY A 184 13.18 24.63 5.02
CA GLY A 184 11.89 24.87 5.65
C GLY A 184 11.23 23.59 6.11
N LEU A 185 10.38 23.73 7.13
CA LEU A 185 9.44 22.70 7.52
C LEU A 185 8.11 22.91 6.78
N TYR A 186 7.48 21.81 6.40
CA TYR A 186 6.22 21.74 5.68
C TYR A 186 5.40 20.63 6.31
N TYR A 187 4.09 20.83 6.43
CA TYR A 187 3.15 19.80 6.91
C TYR A 187 2.21 19.43 5.76
N ASP A 188 1.77 18.18 5.75
CA ASP A 188 0.71 17.69 4.88
C ASP A 188 -0.67 17.92 5.50
N HIS A 189 -1.71 17.72 4.69
CA HIS A 189 -3.10 17.82 5.07
C HIS A 189 -3.70 16.42 5.34
N PRO A 190 -4.66 16.27 6.26
CA PRO A 190 -5.28 14.98 6.55
C PRO A 190 -6.06 14.49 5.33
N LEU A 191 -5.65 13.34 4.78
CA LEU A 191 -6.25 12.78 3.56
C LEU A 191 -7.73 12.46 3.83
N LEU A 192 -8.65 13.27 3.31
CA LEU A 192 -10.09 13.11 3.59
C LEU A 192 -10.63 11.73 3.15
N ALA A 193 -10.00 11.09 2.17
CA ALA A 193 -10.29 9.71 1.75
C ALA A 193 -9.95 8.65 2.82
N VAL A 194 -8.97 8.89 3.70
CA VAL A 194 -8.66 8.03 4.86
C VAL A 194 -9.72 8.23 5.95
N GLY A 195 -10.10 9.49 6.23
CA GLY A 195 -11.20 9.78 7.16
C GLY A 195 -12.52 9.15 6.70
N PHE A 196 -12.78 9.19 5.39
CA PHE A 196 -13.88 8.50 4.72
C PHE A 196 -13.82 6.98 4.88
N ASN A 197 -12.67 6.36 4.62
CA ASN A 197 -12.49 4.93 4.79
C ASN A 197 -12.67 4.50 6.25
N SER A 198 -12.29 5.32 7.24
CA SER A 198 -12.51 5.02 8.65
C SER A 198 -13.98 5.08 9.09
N ASP A 199 -14.86 5.70 8.30
CA ASP A 199 -16.29 5.81 8.55
C ASP A 199 -17.05 4.68 7.82
N VAL A 200 -16.89 4.61 6.50
CA VAL A 200 -17.60 3.64 5.66
C VAL A 200 -17.03 2.24 5.83
N ALA A 201 -15.72 2.05 5.70
CA ALA A 201 -15.09 0.73 5.80
C ALA A 201 -14.80 0.34 7.26
N ASP A 202 -15.83 0.47 8.10
CA ASP A 202 -15.90 -0.02 9.48
C ASP A 202 -17.00 -1.08 9.63
N ALA A 203 -16.72 -2.11 10.44
CA ALA A 203 -17.61 -3.25 10.67
C ALA A 203 -19.04 -2.88 11.13
N ALA A 204 -19.24 -1.70 11.75
CA ALA A 204 -20.54 -1.19 12.15
C ALA A 204 -21.38 -0.63 10.98
N GLN A 205 -20.72 -0.06 9.95
CA GLN A 205 -21.37 0.70 8.87
C GLN A 205 -21.37 -0.04 7.53
N GLN A 206 -20.24 -0.62 7.13
CA GLN A 206 -20.12 -1.48 5.97
C GLN A 206 -19.49 -2.84 6.33
N GLN A 207 -20.28 -3.90 6.24
CA GLN A 207 -19.82 -5.26 6.43
C GLN A 207 -19.31 -5.86 5.11
N GLN A 208 -18.31 -6.74 5.20
CA GLN A 208 -17.93 -7.61 4.09
C GLN A 208 -18.09 -9.08 4.47
N SER A 209 -18.75 -9.81 3.60
CA SER A 209 -18.70 -11.27 3.60
C SER A 209 -17.50 -11.73 2.81
N VAL A 210 -16.74 -12.67 3.36
CA VAL A 210 -15.75 -13.46 2.63
C VAL A 210 -16.23 -14.91 2.63
N LEU A 211 -16.65 -15.41 1.47
CA LEU A 211 -16.98 -16.83 1.35
C LEU A 211 -15.76 -17.57 0.83
N THR A 212 -15.15 -18.37 1.69
CA THR A 212 -14.40 -19.54 1.20
C THR A 212 -15.41 -20.58 0.67
N PRO A 213 -15.00 -21.50 -0.20
CA PRO A 213 -15.97 -22.33 -0.91
C PRO A 213 -16.53 -23.47 0.00
N GLY A 214 -17.71 -24.05 -0.27
CA GLY A 214 -18.35 -25.18 0.47
C GLY A 214 -18.22 -26.60 -0.14
N SER A 215 -19.22 -27.48 0.00
CA SER A 215 -19.23 -28.81 -0.66
C SER A 215 -20.67 -29.22 -1.08
N PRO A 216 -20.88 -30.15 -2.03
CA PRO A 216 -22.21 -30.41 -2.61
C PRO A 216 -23.28 -30.82 -1.57
N SER A 217 -24.39 -30.07 -1.52
CA SER A 217 -25.57 -30.43 -0.72
C SER A 217 -26.87 -30.01 -1.43
N PRO A 218 -27.84 -30.92 -1.66
CA PRO A 218 -29.13 -30.59 -2.27
C PRO A 218 -30.09 -29.75 -1.41
N THR A 219 -29.78 -29.54 -0.13
CA THR A 219 -30.70 -28.91 0.84
C THR A 219 -30.27 -27.50 1.29
N ALA A 220 -29.31 -26.89 0.59
CA ALA A 220 -28.85 -25.52 0.86
C ALA A 220 -29.52 -24.50 -0.09
N LEU A 221 -29.69 -23.26 0.37
CA LEU A 221 -30.36 -22.16 -0.37
C LEU A 221 -29.61 -21.65 -1.63
N PHE A 222 -28.55 -22.34 -2.05
CA PHE A 222 -27.61 -21.88 -3.08
C PHE A 222 -27.25 -22.99 -4.07
N ASN A 223 -27.84 -22.92 -5.28
CA ASN A 223 -27.31 -23.61 -6.47
C ASN A 223 -26.05 -22.90 -7.00
N ALA A 224 -25.08 -22.68 -6.11
CA ALA A 224 -23.76 -22.11 -6.40
C ALA A 224 -22.67 -23.20 -6.39
N THR A 225 -22.98 -24.39 -6.89
CA THR A 225 -21.98 -25.40 -7.30
C THR A 225 -21.07 -24.91 -8.43
N GLN A 226 -21.48 -23.82 -9.12
CA GLN A 226 -20.69 -23.07 -10.10
C GLN A 226 -20.21 -21.71 -9.57
N VAL A 227 -20.12 -21.54 -8.24
CA VAL A 227 -19.31 -20.44 -7.67
C VAL A 227 -18.61 -20.80 -6.33
N PHE A 228 -19.15 -21.62 -5.43
CA PHE A 228 -18.61 -21.75 -4.06
C PHE A 228 -18.52 -23.17 -3.48
N GLN A 229 -17.59 -24.03 -3.98
CA GLN A 229 -17.16 -25.31 -3.35
C GLN A 229 -15.66 -25.66 -3.63
N GLY A 230 -14.70 -26.03 -2.72
CA GLY A 230 -14.57 -26.10 -1.22
C GLY A 230 -13.12 -25.86 -0.68
N THR A 231 -12.74 -25.71 0.61
CA THR A 231 -13.35 -25.28 1.91
C THR A 231 -12.31 -25.05 3.05
N VAL A 232 -12.48 -24.07 3.97
CA VAL A 232 -11.73 -23.92 5.26
C VAL A 232 -12.64 -23.27 6.34
N VAL A 233 -12.96 -23.82 7.53
CA VAL A 233 -12.49 -24.99 8.31
C VAL A 233 -13.65 -26.01 8.49
N PRO A 234 -13.39 -27.34 8.54
CA PRO A 234 -14.44 -28.33 8.85
C PRO A 234 -15.18 -28.07 10.16
N GLY A 235 -16.50 -27.90 10.09
CA GLY A 235 -17.41 -27.90 11.25
C GLY A 235 -17.56 -26.59 12.04
N LEU A 236 -16.98 -25.47 11.59
CA LEU A 236 -16.99 -24.20 12.35
C LEU A 236 -17.50 -22.96 11.60
N THR A 237 -17.96 -23.08 10.35
CA THR A 237 -18.55 -21.96 9.59
C THR A 237 -19.99 -21.67 10.02
N PRO A 238 -20.31 -20.50 10.59
CA PRO A 238 -21.69 -20.12 10.88
C PRO A 238 -22.46 -19.87 9.58
N GLY A 239 -23.71 -20.35 9.49
CA GLY A 239 -24.53 -20.21 8.29
C GLY A 239 -24.95 -18.76 8.01
N VAL A 240 -25.43 -18.49 6.79
CA VAL A 240 -26.02 -17.19 6.45
C VAL A 240 -27.29 -16.98 7.27
N ALA A 241 -27.56 -15.74 7.69
CA ALA A 241 -28.81 -15.38 8.36
C ALA A 241 -30.04 -15.80 7.53
N ALA A 242 -31.03 -16.43 8.15
CA ALA A 242 -32.15 -17.08 7.47
C ALA A 242 -33.07 -16.13 6.66
N SER A 243 -32.93 -14.81 6.85
CA SER A 243 -33.62 -13.77 6.09
C SER A 243 -32.88 -13.30 4.82
N ALA A 244 -31.65 -13.77 4.59
CA ALA A 244 -30.83 -13.37 3.45
C ALA A 244 -31.39 -13.88 2.12
N GLN A 245 -31.54 -12.98 1.14
CA GLN A 245 -32.04 -13.30 -0.19
C GLN A 245 -30.89 -13.32 -1.20
N TYR A 246 -30.81 -14.36 -2.05
CA TYR A 246 -29.86 -14.42 -3.16
C TYR A 246 -30.52 -14.03 -4.49
N GLN A 247 -29.84 -13.19 -5.26
CA GLN A 247 -30.26 -12.78 -6.59
C GLN A 247 -29.48 -13.60 -7.62
N VAL A 248 -29.95 -14.81 -7.94
CA VAL A 248 -29.28 -15.75 -8.87
C VAL A 248 -28.90 -15.07 -10.19
N GLY A 249 -29.80 -14.28 -10.78
CA GLY A 249 -29.55 -13.53 -12.03
C GLY A 249 -28.58 -12.35 -11.91
N ARG A 250 -28.04 -12.05 -10.72
CA ARG A 250 -26.94 -11.12 -10.48
C ARG A 250 -25.75 -11.77 -9.76
N GLN A 251 -25.81 -13.08 -9.51
CA GLN A 251 -24.82 -13.88 -8.77
C GLN A 251 -24.42 -13.33 -7.37
N ARG A 252 -25.23 -12.46 -6.76
CA ARG A 252 -24.95 -11.77 -5.49
C ARG A 252 -26.15 -11.81 -4.52
N PHE A 253 -25.90 -11.54 -3.25
CA PHE A 253 -26.96 -11.34 -2.25
C PHE A 253 -27.67 -9.98 -2.46
N ASN A 254 -28.94 -9.90 -2.07
CA ASN A 254 -29.73 -8.67 -2.09
C ASN A 254 -29.25 -7.70 -1.00
N ASP A 255 -28.39 -6.76 -1.38
CA ASP A 255 -27.79 -5.75 -0.52
C ASP A 255 -28.81 -4.93 0.31
N GLN A 256 -30.02 -4.70 -0.22
CA GLN A 256 -31.08 -3.94 0.44
C GLN A 256 -31.86 -4.71 1.51
N THR A 257 -31.78 -6.05 1.53
CA THR A 257 -32.45 -6.90 2.54
C THR A 257 -31.48 -7.83 3.25
N PHE A 258 -30.18 -7.58 3.14
CA PHE A 258 -29.17 -8.42 3.74
C PHE A 258 -28.94 -8.03 5.20
N THR A 259 -29.10 -8.99 6.12
CA THR A 259 -29.07 -8.74 7.57
C THR A 259 -27.70 -8.98 8.21
N GLY A 260 -26.71 -9.46 7.46
CA GLY A 260 -25.34 -9.74 7.90
C GLY A 260 -24.94 -11.23 7.78
N PHE A 261 -23.64 -11.50 7.74
CA PHE A 261 -23.07 -12.83 8.01
C PHE A 261 -22.59 -12.86 9.46
N GLY A 262 -22.71 -14.01 10.14
CA GLY A 262 -22.41 -14.08 11.56
C GLY A 262 -20.92 -14.26 11.88
N ALA A 263 -20.47 -13.58 12.93
CA ALA A 263 -19.29 -13.90 13.77
C ALA A 263 -17.88 -13.98 13.14
N VAL A 264 -17.73 -13.98 11.82
CA VAL A 264 -16.45 -13.76 11.15
C VAL A 264 -16.20 -12.25 11.15
N LEU A 265 -15.32 -11.81 12.04
CA LEU A 265 -15.15 -10.40 12.40
C LEU A 265 -14.68 -9.56 11.18
N PRO A 266 -15.44 -8.57 10.71
CA PRO A 266 -15.04 -7.72 9.59
C PRO A 266 -13.82 -6.86 9.94
N PHE A 267 -13.08 -6.39 8.94
CA PHE A 267 -12.00 -5.43 9.17
C PHE A 267 -12.56 -4.02 9.41
N THR A 268 -11.70 -3.14 9.94
CA THR A 268 -11.93 -1.69 9.98
C THR A 268 -10.65 -0.95 9.56
N LEU A 269 -10.79 0.25 8.98
CA LEU A 269 -9.69 1.11 8.50
C LEU A 269 -9.53 2.42 9.31
N PRO A 270 -9.34 2.37 10.65
CA PRO A 270 -9.40 3.56 11.50
C PRO A 270 -8.10 4.39 11.49
N VAL A 271 -8.09 5.49 12.25
CA VAL A 271 -6.92 6.35 12.47
C VAL A 271 -6.46 6.24 13.92
N ALA A 272 -5.15 6.28 14.17
CA ALA A 272 -4.60 6.32 15.54
C ALA A 272 -5.14 7.50 16.38
N LYS A 273 -5.37 7.29 17.68
CA LYS A 273 -5.92 8.33 18.59
C LYS A 273 -5.01 9.55 18.76
N ASP A 274 -3.72 9.38 18.52
CA ASP A 274 -2.63 10.35 18.66
C ASP A 274 -1.96 10.71 17.31
N PHE A 275 -2.60 10.37 16.18
CA PHE A 275 -2.11 10.64 14.83
C PHE A 275 -1.71 12.12 14.64
N GLN A 276 -0.44 12.34 14.28
CA GLN A 276 0.15 13.63 13.95
C GLN A 276 0.20 13.81 12.43
N TYR A 277 0.15 15.05 11.94
CA TYR A 277 0.20 15.28 10.50
C TYR A 277 1.63 15.09 9.98
N ALA A 278 1.76 14.40 8.84
CA ALA A 278 3.04 14.17 8.20
C ALA A 278 3.79 15.48 7.95
N SER A 279 5.08 15.52 8.26
CA SER A 279 5.90 16.72 8.09
C SER A 279 7.23 16.44 7.41
N ALA A 280 7.68 17.38 6.60
CA ALA A 280 8.86 17.27 5.76
C ALA A 280 9.77 18.48 5.97
N THR A 281 10.97 18.25 6.49
CA THR A 281 12.07 19.22 6.39
C THR A 281 12.67 19.13 5.01
N GLN A 282 12.40 20.13 4.18
CA GLN A 282 12.95 20.25 2.83
C GLN A 282 14.09 21.26 2.83
N ALA A 283 15.23 20.89 2.28
CA ALA A 283 16.37 21.77 2.09
C ALA A 283 16.92 21.67 0.66
N ASN A 284 17.42 22.78 0.12
CA ASN A 284 18.17 22.79 -1.13
C ASN A 284 19.32 23.81 -1.09
N LEU A 285 20.33 23.56 -1.93
CA LEU A 285 21.43 24.46 -2.21
C LEU A 285 21.75 24.36 -3.70
N THR A 286 21.76 25.48 -4.42
CA THR A 286 22.01 25.54 -5.87
C THR A 286 23.08 26.58 -6.19
N LEU A 287 24.10 26.16 -6.92
CA LEU A 287 25.09 27.01 -7.58
C LEU A 287 24.81 27.01 -9.08
N GLU A 288 24.63 28.18 -9.67
CA GLU A 288 24.46 28.38 -11.11
C GLU A 288 25.60 29.27 -11.65
N ARG A 289 26.25 28.83 -12.73
CA ARG A 289 27.30 29.57 -13.42
C ARG A 289 26.99 29.68 -14.92
N GLN A 290 26.91 30.91 -15.42
CA GLN A 290 26.94 31.17 -16.86
C GLN A 290 28.34 30.85 -17.40
N LEU A 291 28.41 29.93 -18.37
CA LEU A 291 29.64 29.51 -19.03
C LEU A 291 29.92 30.37 -20.27
N THR A 292 28.88 30.70 -21.03
CA THR A 292 28.95 31.50 -22.27
C THR A 292 27.69 32.38 -22.40
N GLY A 293 27.64 33.24 -23.43
CA GLY A 293 26.42 34.02 -23.74
C GLY A 293 25.15 33.17 -24.02
N ASN A 294 25.27 31.86 -24.22
CA ASN A 294 24.16 30.95 -24.51
C ASN A 294 24.12 29.66 -23.67
N MET A 295 25.08 29.42 -22.76
CA MET A 295 25.17 28.21 -21.94
C MET A 295 25.34 28.53 -20.46
N ALA A 296 24.60 27.80 -19.62
CA ALA A 296 24.72 27.81 -18.16
C ALA A 296 24.84 26.38 -17.63
N LEU A 297 25.62 26.22 -16.56
CA LEU A 297 25.73 25.00 -15.77
C LEU A 297 25.18 25.29 -14.38
N SER A 298 24.30 24.43 -13.88
CA SER A 298 23.88 24.45 -12.47
C SER A 298 24.18 23.13 -11.79
N ALA A 299 24.48 23.22 -10.49
CA ALA A 299 24.65 22.12 -9.57
C ALA A 299 23.76 22.37 -8.35
N SER A 300 22.82 21.47 -8.10
CA SER A 300 21.85 21.54 -7.00
C SER A 300 21.97 20.32 -6.11
N TYR A 301 22.00 20.55 -4.79
CA TYR A 301 21.72 19.53 -3.78
C TYR A 301 20.31 19.73 -3.23
N ILE A 302 19.60 18.63 -2.98
CA ILE A 302 18.26 18.60 -2.38
C ILE A 302 18.25 17.53 -1.28
N PHE A 303 17.66 17.88 -0.14
CA PHE A 303 17.34 16.97 0.96
C PHE A 303 15.85 17.09 1.30
N VAL A 304 15.20 15.96 1.57
CA VAL A 304 13.87 15.88 2.17
C VAL A 304 13.91 14.81 3.26
N GLY A 305 13.82 15.26 4.52
CA GLY A 305 13.57 14.38 5.67
C GLY A 305 12.11 14.46 6.05
N ALA A 306 11.36 13.39 5.83
CA ALA A 306 9.94 13.27 6.12
C ALA A 306 9.68 12.35 7.32
N HIS A 307 8.77 12.78 8.19
CA HIS A 307 8.44 12.18 9.47
C HIS A 307 6.92 12.16 9.67
N HIS A 308 6.44 11.27 10.55
CA HIS A 308 5.02 11.05 10.81
C HIS A 308 4.21 10.73 9.53
N LEU A 309 4.85 10.10 8.54
CA LEU A 309 4.18 9.63 7.34
C LEU A 309 3.11 8.58 7.71
N PRO A 310 1.96 8.54 7.01
CA PRO A 310 0.97 7.50 7.20
C PRO A 310 1.56 6.10 6.99
N ARG A 311 1.28 5.17 7.93
CA ARG A 311 1.62 3.74 7.79
C ARG A 311 0.37 2.89 8.04
N PRO A 312 -0.08 2.07 7.07
CA PRO A 312 -1.10 1.04 7.32
C PRO A 312 -0.51 -0.09 8.18
N THR A 313 -1.12 -0.38 9.32
CA THR A 313 -0.69 -1.45 10.23
C THR A 313 -1.91 -2.18 10.80
N ASP A 314 -1.97 -3.51 10.76
CA ASP A 314 -2.96 -4.26 11.55
C ASP A 314 -2.55 -4.23 13.03
N LEU A 315 -3.25 -3.44 13.84
CA LEU A 315 -3.04 -3.38 15.29
C LEU A 315 -3.61 -4.59 16.03
N ASN A 316 -4.33 -5.48 15.33
CA ASN A 316 -4.98 -6.63 15.91
C ASN A 316 -4.47 -7.95 15.29
N THR A 317 -3.16 -8.06 15.08
CA THR A 317 -2.49 -9.28 14.58
C THR A 317 -2.56 -10.46 15.56
N PRO A 318 -2.53 -11.72 15.06
CA PRO A 318 -2.49 -12.92 15.90
C PRO A 318 -1.25 -13.00 16.79
N ASN A 319 -1.39 -13.53 18.01
CA ASN A 319 -0.25 -13.75 18.89
C ASN A 319 0.31 -15.17 18.70
N THR A 320 1.34 -15.32 17.86
CA THR A 320 1.98 -16.61 17.57
C THR A 320 2.49 -17.34 18.82
N ALA A 321 3.08 -16.62 19.78
CA ALA A 321 3.62 -17.24 21.00
C ALA A 321 2.52 -17.90 21.85
N LEU A 322 1.36 -17.25 22.00
CA LEU A 322 0.20 -17.82 22.70
C LEU A 322 -0.45 -18.96 21.92
N GLN A 323 -0.48 -18.90 20.58
CA GLN A 323 -0.94 -20.02 19.74
C GLN A 323 -0.05 -21.27 19.93
N ILE A 324 1.29 -21.11 19.91
CA ILE A 324 2.24 -22.21 20.18
C ILE A 324 2.06 -22.78 21.59
N GLN A 325 1.93 -21.94 22.62
CA GLN A 325 1.72 -22.41 23.99
C GLN A 325 0.37 -23.14 24.16
N ASN A 326 -0.68 -22.69 23.47
CA ASN A 326 -2.00 -23.34 23.46
C ASN A 326 -1.93 -24.72 22.78
N PHE A 327 -1.17 -24.84 21.68
CA PHE A 327 -0.85 -26.13 21.08
C PHE A 327 -0.03 -27.03 22.01
N GLN A 328 1.00 -26.52 22.68
CA GLN A 328 1.81 -27.29 23.64
C GLN A 328 0.98 -27.84 24.81
N ARG A 329 -0.02 -27.07 25.28
CA ARG A 329 -0.98 -27.52 26.30
C ARG A 329 -1.90 -28.64 25.80
N PHE A 330 -2.22 -28.66 24.51
CA PHE A 330 -3.07 -29.66 23.86
C PHE A 330 -2.29 -30.93 23.47
N ALA A 331 -1.19 -30.79 22.73
CA ALA A 331 -0.43 -31.87 22.12
C ALA A 331 0.70 -32.44 22.98
N ASN A 332 1.01 -31.80 24.12
CA ASN A 332 2.18 -32.12 24.96
C ASN A 332 3.54 -32.09 24.21
N ARG A 333 3.62 -31.31 23.12
CA ARG A 333 4.83 -31.06 22.32
C ARG A 333 4.75 -29.71 21.62
N SER A 334 5.87 -29.20 21.13
CA SER A 334 5.86 -28.07 20.19
C SER A 334 5.24 -28.46 18.83
N PRO A 335 4.60 -27.50 18.13
CA PRO A 335 4.21 -27.67 16.73
C PRO A 335 5.44 -27.68 15.82
N LEU A 336 5.37 -28.41 14.71
CA LEU A 336 6.43 -28.53 13.69
C LEU A 336 6.12 -27.70 12.43
N SER A 337 4.89 -27.19 12.28
CA SER A 337 4.51 -26.21 11.26
C SER A 337 3.44 -25.25 11.77
N THR A 338 3.28 -24.10 11.11
CA THR A 338 2.26 -23.08 11.41
C THR A 338 0.86 -23.68 11.43
N THR A 339 0.54 -24.54 10.45
CA THR A 339 -0.74 -25.26 10.35
C THR A 339 -1.06 -26.11 11.58
N GLU A 340 -0.07 -26.73 12.24
CA GLU A 340 -0.34 -27.55 13.44
C GLU A 340 -0.87 -26.71 14.61
N ALA A 341 -0.25 -25.54 14.85
CA ALA A 341 -0.55 -24.68 16.00
C ALA A 341 -2.00 -24.15 16.01
N VAL A 342 -2.66 -24.15 14.85
CA VAL A 342 -4.00 -23.60 14.65
C VAL A 342 -5.00 -24.69 14.22
N GLY A 343 -4.70 -25.40 13.13
CA GLY A 343 -5.65 -26.29 12.45
C GLY A 343 -5.89 -27.64 13.12
N LEU A 344 -4.97 -28.09 14.00
CA LEU A 344 -5.08 -29.41 14.65
C LEU A 344 -5.63 -29.36 16.08
N ILE A 345 -5.96 -28.18 16.62
CA ILE A 345 -6.58 -28.02 17.95
C ILE A 345 -8.10 -28.25 17.84
N SER A 346 -8.49 -29.51 17.65
CA SER A 346 -9.89 -29.94 17.65
C SER A 346 -10.35 -30.34 19.06
N ILE A 347 -11.40 -29.69 19.57
CA ILE A 347 -11.99 -29.96 20.88
C ILE A 347 -13.33 -30.68 20.66
N ALA A 348 -13.59 -31.75 21.42
CA ALA A 348 -14.82 -32.52 21.29
C ALA A 348 -16.08 -31.69 21.62
N SER A 349 -17.15 -31.90 20.85
CA SER A 349 -18.49 -31.30 21.04
C SER A 349 -19.38 -32.10 22.01
N THR A 350 -18.82 -33.07 22.72
CA THR A 350 -19.49 -33.84 23.78
C THR A 350 -19.81 -32.97 25.00
N ALA A 351 -20.69 -33.44 25.89
CA ALA A 351 -21.11 -32.71 27.09
C ALA A 351 -19.92 -32.30 28.01
N PRO A 352 -20.04 -31.20 28.77
CA PRO A 352 -19.02 -30.81 29.76
C PRO A 352 -18.67 -31.95 30.73
N GLY A 353 -17.40 -32.03 31.10
CA GLY A 353 -16.85 -33.12 31.92
C GLY A 353 -16.49 -34.39 31.15
N SER A 354 -16.96 -34.56 29.90
CA SER A 354 -16.60 -35.73 29.07
C SER A 354 -15.10 -35.74 28.77
N ALA A 355 -14.44 -36.87 29.01
CA ALA A 355 -13.06 -37.09 28.60
C ALA A 355 -12.99 -37.46 27.10
N PHE A 356 -12.01 -36.90 26.39
CA PHE A 356 -11.65 -37.28 25.03
C PHE A 356 -10.12 -37.37 24.90
N THR A 357 -9.63 -38.26 24.04
CA THR A 357 -8.20 -38.31 23.68
C THR A 357 -8.04 -37.63 22.33
N ASN A 358 -7.09 -36.69 22.22
CA ASN A 358 -6.86 -35.97 20.98
C ASN A 358 -5.95 -36.75 20.00
N ALA A 359 -5.73 -36.17 18.81
CA ALA A 359 -4.89 -36.74 17.76
C ALA A 359 -3.41 -36.98 18.14
N PHE A 360 -2.98 -36.51 19.32
CA PHE A 360 -1.62 -36.65 19.84
C PHE A 360 -1.54 -37.59 21.06
N GLY A 361 -2.63 -38.30 21.38
CA GLY A 361 -2.68 -39.24 22.51
C GLY A 361 -2.85 -38.59 23.88
N VAL A 362 -3.11 -37.28 23.94
CA VAL A 362 -3.34 -36.57 25.21
C VAL A 362 -4.83 -36.62 25.55
N THR A 363 -5.15 -37.16 26.73
CA THR A 363 -6.51 -37.15 27.27
C THR A 363 -6.82 -35.80 27.92
N CYS A 364 -7.88 -35.14 27.48
CA CYS A 364 -8.40 -33.88 28.03
C CYS A 364 -9.89 -34.04 28.37
N ALA A 365 -10.41 -33.21 29.29
CA ALA A 365 -11.84 -33.13 29.59
C ALA A 365 -12.48 -31.91 28.92
N VAL A 366 -13.66 -32.04 28.35
CA VAL A 366 -14.40 -30.90 27.78
C VAL A 366 -14.88 -29.97 28.90
N VAL A 367 -14.65 -28.66 28.73
CA VAL A 367 -15.15 -27.61 29.64
C VAL A 367 -16.31 -26.86 28.97
N ILE A 368 -16.13 -26.43 27.73
CA ILE A 368 -17.19 -25.93 26.85
C ILE A 368 -17.13 -26.74 25.54
N PRO A 369 -18.23 -27.41 25.12
CA PRO A 369 -18.26 -28.24 23.92
C PRO A 369 -17.70 -27.52 22.69
N GLY A 370 -16.71 -28.11 22.02
CA GLY A 370 -16.06 -27.55 20.83
C GLY A 370 -15.16 -26.32 21.07
N MET A 371 -15.14 -25.74 22.27
CA MET A 371 -14.53 -24.41 22.52
C MET A 371 -13.41 -24.41 23.55
N ILE A 372 -13.56 -25.13 24.67
CA ILE A 372 -12.58 -25.13 25.77
C ILE A 372 -12.43 -26.55 26.33
N ALA A 373 -11.19 -26.99 26.56
CA ALA A 373 -10.86 -28.27 27.18
C ALA A 373 -9.82 -28.09 28.30
N GLN A 374 -9.91 -28.93 29.33
CA GLN A 374 -8.90 -29.05 30.38
C GLN A 374 -7.97 -30.22 30.03
N CYS A 375 -6.73 -29.89 29.66
CA CYS A 375 -5.67 -30.88 29.42
C CYS A 375 -4.72 -30.95 30.64
N PRO A 376 -3.81 -31.96 30.71
CA PRO A 376 -2.89 -32.11 31.85
C PRO A 376 -1.98 -30.89 32.06
N ASN A 377 -1.53 -30.28 30.96
CA ASN A 377 -0.66 -29.10 30.94
C ASN A 377 -1.43 -27.76 31.16
N GLY A 378 -2.72 -27.81 31.48
CA GLY A 378 -3.57 -26.65 31.68
C GLY A 378 -4.75 -26.57 30.70
N ARG A 379 -5.53 -25.50 30.80
CA ARG A 379 -6.72 -25.30 29.96
C ARG A 379 -6.32 -24.81 28.56
N VAL A 380 -6.95 -25.41 27.55
CA VAL A 380 -6.81 -25.16 26.12
C VAL A 380 -8.11 -24.53 25.61
N ILE A 381 -8.00 -23.60 24.68
CA ILE A 381 -9.12 -22.95 24.00
C ILE A 381 -8.98 -23.12 22.48
N SER A 382 -10.09 -23.29 21.77
CA SER A 382 -10.11 -23.33 20.29
C SER A 382 -9.55 -22.01 19.74
N PRO A 383 -8.56 -22.03 18.82
CA PRO A 383 -7.94 -20.80 18.30
C PRO A 383 -8.95 -19.79 17.74
N ALA A 384 -10.01 -20.24 17.06
CA ALA A 384 -11.05 -19.36 16.54
C ALA A 384 -11.86 -18.66 17.66
N ILE A 385 -12.17 -19.36 18.74
CA ILE A 385 -12.85 -18.79 19.92
C ILE A 385 -11.91 -17.86 20.70
N ALA A 386 -10.61 -18.19 20.75
CA ALA A 386 -9.56 -17.34 21.30
C ALA A 386 -9.25 -16.09 20.46
N ASN A 387 -9.94 -15.90 19.32
CA ASN A 387 -9.65 -14.86 18.32
C ASN A 387 -8.19 -14.89 17.86
N PHE A 388 -7.63 -16.09 17.65
CA PHE A 388 -6.21 -16.36 17.36
C PHE A 388 -5.22 -15.68 18.32
N PHE A 389 -5.67 -15.45 19.57
CA PHE A 389 -4.97 -14.71 20.61
C PHE A 389 -4.58 -13.26 20.23
N ARG A 390 -5.27 -12.67 19.24
CA ARG A 390 -5.18 -11.25 18.86
C ARG A 390 -5.42 -10.32 20.08
N PRO A 391 -4.94 -9.06 20.08
CA PRO A 391 -5.21 -8.08 21.15
C PRO A 391 -6.69 -7.93 21.53
N ASN A 392 -7.59 -7.70 20.57
CA ASN A 392 -9.05 -7.71 20.76
C ASN A 392 -9.52 -9.02 21.38
N ALA A 393 -10.47 -8.92 22.31
CA ALA A 393 -11.02 -9.99 23.15
C ALA A 393 -11.43 -11.29 22.40
N PRO A 394 -11.73 -12.39 23.14
CA PRO A 394 -12.23 -13.63 22.55
C PRO A 394 -13.40 -13.40 21.59
N ASN A 395 -13.57 -14.27 20.60
CA ASN A 395 -14.66 -14.14 19.63
C ASN A 395 -15.99 -14.59 20.27
N TYR A 396 -16.58 -13.68 21.05
CA TYR A 396 -17.86 -13.87 21.73
C TYR A 396 -19.01 -14.10 20.75
N PHE A 397 -18.97 -13.47 19.57
CA PHE A 397 -19.96 -13.69 18.50
C PHE A 397 -19.93 -15.14 18.03
N LEU A 398 -18.74 -15.70 17.80
CA LEU A 398 -18.58 -17.09 17.35
C LEU A 398 -18.97 -18.09 18.44
N ALA A 399 -18.57 -17.85 19.69
CA ALA A 399 -18.99 -18.65 20.83
C ALA A 399 -20.53 -18.66 20.98
N GLN A 400 -21.18 -17.50 20.88
CA GLN A 400 -22.63 -17.40 21.03
C GLN A 400 -23.38 -17.97 19.82
N ALA A 401 -22.89 -17.80 18.59
CA ALA A 401 -23.49 -18.37 17.38
C ALA A 401 -23.40 -19.91 17.35
N LEU A 402 -22.21 -20.48 17.59
CA LEU A 402 -22.00 -21.94 17.56
C LEU A 402 -22.73 -22.69 18.68
N SER A 403 -23.05 -22.00 19.78
CA SER A 403 -23.80 -22.56 20.91
C SER A 403 -25.31 -22.29 20.86
N GLY A 404 -25.82 -21.66 19.79
CA GLY A 404 -27.22 -21.28 19.68
C GLY A 404 -27.71 -20.34 20.78
N GLY A 405 -26.81 -19.49 21.32
CA GLY A 405 -27.07 -18.61 22.46
C GLY A 405 -26.63 -19.16 23.82
N GLY A 406 -26.29 -20.45 23.94
CA GLY A 406 -25.98 -21.09 25.22
C GLY A 406 -24.68 -20.61 25.90
N VAL A 407 -23.69 -20.16 25.12
CA VAL A 407 -22.40 -19.62 25.61
C VAL A 407 -22.39 -18.11 25.36
N THR A 408 -22.94 -17.37 26.34
CA THR A 408 -22.87 -15.90 26.36
C THR A 408 -21.49 -15.40 26.79
N LYS A 409 -21.24 -14.09 26.67
CA LYS A 409 -19.99 -13.45 27.16
C LYS A 409 -19.63 -13.89 28.58
N ALA A 410 -20.58 -13.83 29.52
CA ALA A 410 -20.36 -14.17 30.93
C ALA A 410 -20.07 -15.66 31.14
N VAL A 411 -20.72 -16.54 30.37
CA VAL A 411 -20.43 -17.99 30.40
C VAL A 411 -19.01 -18.26 29.91
N LEU A 412 -18.61 -17.68 28.77
CA LEU A 412 -17.26 -17.83 28.23
C LEU A 412 -16.22 -17.29 29.22
N ASP A 413 -16.37 -16.04 29.67
CA ASP A 413 -15.45 -15.38 30.60
C ASP A 413 -15.24 -16.18 31.89
N SER A 414 -16.30 -16.79 32.45
CA SER A 414 -16.20 -17.68 33.62
C SER A 414 -15.28 -18.89 33.40
N GLN A 415 -15.11 -19.33 32.16
CA GLN A 415 -14.30 -20.48 31.77
C GLN A 415 -12.96 -20.14 31.12
N LEU A 416 -12.64 -18.86 30.94
CA LEU A 416 -11.32 -18.42 30.49
C LEU A 416 -10.23 -18.60 31.55
N SER A 417 -10.60 -18.65 32.83
CA SER A 417 -9.67 -18.88 33.94
C SER A 417 -8.88 -20.19 33.76
N GLY A 418 -7.55 -20.10 33.95
CA GLY A 418 -6.61 -21.20 33.71
C GLY A 418 -6.23 -21.43 32.24
N SER A 419 -6.89 -20.77 31.27
CA SER A 419 -6.48 -20.79 29.86
C SER A 419 -5.35 -19.79 29.58
N LEU A 420 -4.92 -19.67 28.32
CA LEU A 420 -3.98 -18.63 27.86
C LEU A 420 -4.70 -17.35 27.37
N ARG A 421 -6.02 -17.28 27.55
CA ARG A 421 -6.86 -16.19 27.04
C ARG A 421 -7.60 -15.52 28.20
N THR A 422 -7.64 -14.19 28.19
CA THR A 422 -8.36 -13.38 29.19
C THR A 422 -9.68 -12.84 28.64
N PRO A 423 -10.64 -12.49 29.52
CA PRO A 423 -11.78 -11.64 29.15
C PRO A 423 -11.34 -10.31 28.53
N GLY A 424 -12.24 -9.66 27.78
CA GLY A 424 -12.04 -8.28 27.30
C GLY A 424 -13.35 -7.59 26.88
N VAL A 425 -13.24 -6.42 26.26
CA VAL A 425 -14.37 -5.68 25.65
C VAL A 425 -14.88 -6.44 24.43
N ILE A 426 -16.19 -6.49 24.18
CA ILE A 426 -16.70 -7.11 22.94
C ILE A 426 -16.33 -6.18 21.77
N SER A 427 -15.42 -6.64 20.91
CA SER A 427 -15.04 -5.94 19.69
C SER A 427 -15.69 -6.62 18.48
N PRO A 428 -16.38 -5.89 17.58
CA PRO A 428 -16.83 -6.43 16.30
C PRO A 428 -15.68 -6.60 15.29
N PHE A 429 -14.49 -6.08 15.59
CA PHE A 429 -13.39 -5.94 14.63
C PHE A 429 -12.44 -7.13 14.58
N GLY A 430 -12.19 -7.61 13.35
CA GLY A 430 -11.20 -8.61 12.99
C GLY A 430 -9.82 -7.98 12.86
N SER A 431 -9.29 -7.87 11.65
CA SER A 431 -8.09 -7.04 11.41
C SER A 431 -8.42 -5.55 11.52
N VAL A 432 -7.57 -4.81 12.23
CA VAL A 432 -7.75 -3.38 12.52
C VAL A 432 -6.60 -2.64 11.85
N ASN A 433 -6.76 -2.42 10.54
CA ASN A 433 -5.75 -1.86 9.65
C ASN A 433 -5.67 -0.34 9.84
N ALA A 434 -5.18 0.07 10.99
CA ALA A 434 -5.11 1.46 11.39
C ALA A 434 -4.07 2.23 10.56
N GLN A 435 -4.38 3.49 10.29
CA GLN A 435 -3.39 4.46 9.81
C GLN A 435 -2.69 5.07 11.02
N LEU A 436 -1.41 4.73 11.15
CA LEU A 436 -0.47 5.29 12.14
C LEU A 436 0.29 6.48 11.52
N SER A 437 0.84 7.36 12.35
CA SER A 437 1.67 8.49 11.93
C SER A 437 3.13 8.31 12.39
N ASP A 438 3.73 7.19 12.02
CA ASP A 438 5.04 6.74 12.52
C ASP A 438 6.01 6.31 11.39
N GLY A 439 5.64 6.58 10.13
CA GLY A 439 6.49 6.41 8.96
C GLY A 439 7.53 7.51 8.78
N ASN A 440 8.70 7.16 8.24
CA ASN A 440 9.80 8.08 7.95
C ASN A 440 10.41 7.80 6.57
N SER A 441 10.84 8.86 5.88
CA SER A 441 11.57 8.78 4.61
C SER A 441 12.66 9.85 4.54
N ASN A 442 13.79 9.52 3.94
CA ASN A 442 14.95 10.39 3.79
C ASN A 442 15.44 10.33 2.33
N TYR A 443 15.18 11.40 1.60
CA TYR A 443 15.59 11.57 0.21
C TYR A 443 16.74 12.58 0.11
N ASN A 444 17.84 12.17 -0.52
CA ASN A 444 18.98 13.02 -0.82
C ASN A 444 19.20 12.99 -2.34
N ALA A 445 19.49 14.13 -2.97
CA ALA A 445 19.78 14.16 -4.40
C ALA A 445 20.78 15.26 -4.80
N MET A 446 21.62 14.94 -5.78
CA MET A 446 22.45 15.90 -6.49
C MET A 446 21.99 15.94 -7.96
N LYS A 447 21.58 17.12 -8.43
CA LYS A 447 21.29 17.39 -9.85
C LYS A 447 22.41 18.23 -10.45
N LEU A 448 22.94 17.80 -11.59
CA LEU A 448 23.79 18.61 -12.47
C LEU A 448 22.99 18.87 -13.76
N GLU A 449 22.96 20.12 -14.22
CA GLU A 449 22.22 20.51 -15.42
C GLU A 449 23.04 21.46 -16.30
N LEU A 450 23.26 21.07 -17.55
CA LEU A 450 23.89 21.88 -18.58
C LEU A 450 22.82 22.30 -19.61
N ASN A 451 22.46 23.57 -19.58
CA ASN A 451 21.42 24.16 -20.42
C ASN A 451 22.06 25.04 -21.50
N ARG A 452 21.74 24.78 -22.77
CA ARG A 452 22.07 25.67 -23.89
C ARG A 452 20.82 26.22 -24.54
N ARG A 453 20.61 27.53 -24.39
CA ARG A 453 19.57 28.32 -25.08
C ARG A 453 19.80 28.30 -26.59
N TYR A 454 18.72 28.37 -27.37
CA TYR A 454 18.77 28.28 -28.83
C TYR A 454 19.71 29.32 -29.46
N ALA A 455 20.81 28.83 -30.05
CA ALA A 455 21.84 29.64 -30.68
C ALA A 455 22.61 28.83 -31.72
N ASN A 456 22.99 29.45 -32.84
CA ASN A 456 23.65 28.79 -33.97
C ASN A 456 22.82 27.62 -34.54
N ASN A 457 21.48 27.75 -34.51
CA ASN A 457 20.48 26.77 -34.93
C ASN A 457 20.30 25.54 -34.03
N PHE A 458 20.85 25.51 -32.81
CA PHE A 458 20.58 24.43 -31.85
C PHE A 458 20.37 24.87 -30.41
N THR A 459 19.60 24.08 -29.67
CA THR A 459 19.38 24.15 -28.22
C THR A 459 19.47 22.75 -27.63
N PHE A 460 19.89 22.63 -26.37
CA PHE A 460 19.85 21.35 -25.67
C PHE A 460 19.75 21.52 -24.15
N LEU A 461 19.28 20.47 -23.49
CA LEU A 461 19.32 20.30 -22.04
C LEU A 461 19.96 18.94 -21.75
N ALA A 462 21.08 18.94 -21.03
CA ALA A 462 21.67 17.74 -20.44
C ALA A 462 21.43 17.79 -18.93
N SER A 463 20.80 16.77 -18.37
CA SER A 463 20.54 16.67 -16.93
C SER A 463 20.99 15.32 -16.39
N TYR A 464 21.68 15.35 -15.25
CA TYR A 464 22.08 14.17 -14.49
C TYR A 464 21.60 14.34 -13.06
N THR A 465 20.92 13.33 -12.54
CA THR A 465 20.52 13.22 -11.14
C THR A 465 21.14 11.97 -10.56
N TRP A 466 21.90 12.15 -9.48
CA TRP A 466 22.09 11.11 -8.47
C TRP A 466 21.06 11.33 -7.37
N SER A 467 20.44 10.27 -6.87
CA SER A 467 19.56 10.33 -5.70
C SER A 467 19.71 9.10 -4.81
N HIS A 468 19.37 9.23 -3.54
CA HIS A 468 19.26 8.12 -2.61
C HIS A 468 18.05 8.35 -1.72
N SER A 469 17.05 7.46 -1.84
CA SER A 469 15.84 7.44 -1.02
C SER A 469 15.88 6.25 -0.06
N ILE A 470 15.78 6.50 1.25
CA ILE A 470 15.67 5.49 2.30
C ILE A 470 14.35 5.69 3.04
N ASP A 471 13.53 4.66 3.17
CA ASP A 471 12.25 4.71 3.89
C ASP A 471 12.06 3.51 4.82
N ASP A 472 11.12 3.64 5.77
CA ASP A 472 10.58 2.54 6.58
C ASP A 472 9.13 2.20 6.22
N SER A 473 8.50 3.01 5.36
CA SER A 473 7.23 2.76 4.67
C SER A 473 7.26 3.49 3.31
N SER A 474 6.90 2.82 2.22
CA SER A 474 6.95 3.42 0.87
C SER A 474 5.61 3.96 0.37
N ASP A 475 4.46 3.35 0.72
CA ASP A 475 3.13 3.76 0.24
C ASP A 475 2.02 3.21 1.16
N LEU A 476 0.79 3.73 1.02
CA LEU A 476 -0.43 3.38 1.76
C LEU A 476 -1.01 1.98 1.44
N GLN A 477 -0.31 1.15 0.67
CA GLN A 477 -0.83 -0.11 0.13
C GLN A 477 -0.61 -1.30 1.08
N THR A 478 -1.57 -2.22 1.12
CA THR A 478 -1.52 -3.43 1.98
C THR A 478 -0.38 -4.39 1.64
N LEU A 479 0.19 -4.32 0.44
CA LEU A 479 1.38 -5.08 0.02
C LEU A 479 2.70 -4.55 0.63
N LEU A 480 2.64 -3.47 1.42
CA LEU A 480 3.78 -2.77 2.03
C LEU A 480 3.64 -2.63 3.55
N ILE A 481 2.75 -3.42 4.14
CA ILE A 481 2.69 -3.64 5.59
C ILE A 481 4.01 -4.32 6.03
N PRO A 482 4.56 -3.98 7.21
CA PRO A 482 5.74 -4.63 7.77
C PRO A 482 5.66 -6.16 7.85
N GLN A 483 6.82 -6.84 7.75
CA GLN A 483 6.91 -8.29 7.98
C GLN A 483 6.62 -8.69 9.44
N ASP A 484 6.83 -7.77 10.38
CA ASP A 484 6.44 -7.92 11.78
C ASP A 484 6.07 -6.55 12.33
N VAL A 485 4.80 -6.39 12.70
CA VAL A 485 4.25 -5.14 13.24
C VAL A 485 4.84 -4.75 14.61
N ASN A 486 5.62 -5.64 15.24
CA ASN A 486 6.35 -5.38 16.47
C ASN A 486 7.81 -4.94 16.21
N ARG A 487 8.27 -4.95 14.95
CA ARG A 487 9.69 -4.80 14.56
C ARG A 487 9.90 -3.90 13.35
N PHE A 488 9.33 -2.70 13.39
CA PHE A 488 9.51 -1.65 12.37
C PHE A 488 10.99 -1.27 12.12
N ASP A 489 11.92 -1.57 13.04
CA ASP A 489 13.36 -1.39 12.83
C ASP A 489 13.91 -2.26 11.70
N LEU A 490 13.27 -3.39 11.38
CA LEU A 490 13.62 -4.29 10.29
C LEU A 490 13.08 -3.84 8.91
N GLU A 491 12.30 -2.77 8.86
CA GLU A 491 11.66 -2.26 7.64
C GLU A 491 12.45 -1.15 6.95
N LYS A 492 13.44 -0.56 7.62
CA LYS A 492 14.23 0.54 7.05
C LYS A 492 15.13 0.05 5.92
N ALA A 493 14.84 0.47 4.69
CA ALA A 493 15.55 0.07 3.47
C ALA A 493 15.63 1.19 2.44
N ASP A 494 16.29 0.94 1.32
CA ASP A 494 16.17 1.82 0.14
C ASP A 494 14.73 1.75 -0.40
N SER A 495 14.16 2.90 -0.75
CA SER A 495 12.78 3.04 -1.18
C SER A 495 12.50 2.33 -2.51
N LEU A 496 11.26 1.88 -2.72
CA LEU A 496 10.78 1.43 -4.04
C LEU A 496 10.88 2.53 -5.12
N PHE A 497 10.92 3.80 -4.69
CA PHE A 497 11.08 4.96 -5.57
C PHE A 497 12.55 5.38 -5.77
N ASP A 498 13.52 4.64 -5.19
CA ASP A 498 14.94 4.91 -5.42
C ASP A 498 15.33 4.63 -6.89
N GLN A 499 15.83 5.66 -7.57
CA GLN A 499 16.43 5.53 -8.89
C GLN A 499 17.80 6.22 -8.87
N ARG A 500 18.75 5.54 -8.21
CA ARG A 500 20.12 5.96 -7.87
C ARG A 500 20.82 6.85 -8.90
N HIS A 501 20.65 6.55 -10.19
CA HIS A 501 21.18 7.36 -11.29
C HIS A 501 20.13 7.58 -12.37
N ARG A 502 20.00 8.82 -12.85
CA ARG A 502 19.16 9.19 -14.00
C ARG A 502 19.85 10.27 -14.84
N PHE A 503 20.10 9.99 -16.10
CA PHE A 503 20.56 10.94 -17.11
C PHE A 503 19.50 11.11 -18.18
N VAL A 504 19.16 12.37 -18.48
CA VAL A 504 18.29 12.72 -19.60
C VAL A 504 18.94 13.84 -20.40
N PHE A 505 19.18 13.58 -21.69
CA PHE A 505 19.53 14.58 -22.68
C PHE A 505 18.34 14.80 -23.62
N SER A 506 18.01 16.06 -23.88
CA SER A 506 17.09 16.44 -24.96
C SER A 506 17.70 17.57 -25.79
N GLY A 507 17.53 17.50 -27.10
CA GLY A 507 18.05 18.50 -28.03
C GLY A 507 17.04 18.87 -29.11
N ALA A 508 17.22 20.05 -29.71
CA ALA A 508 16.60 20.37 -30.99
C ALA A 508 17.60 21.13 -31.86
N MET A 509 17.79 20.64 -33.08
CA MET A 509 18.74 21.14 -34.08
C MET A 509 17.97 21.43 -35.37
N ASN A 510 18.08 22.67 -35.87
CA ASN A 510 17.49 23.09 -37.14
C ASN A 510 18.57 23.24 -38.20
N SER A 511 18.23 22.93 -39.46
CA SER A 511 19.07 23.27 -40.61
C SER A 511 19.29 24.80 -40.67
N PRO A 512 20.51 25.31 -40.87
CA PRO A 512 20.76 26.73 -41.09
C PRO A 512 19.93 27.28 -42.27
N VAL A 513 19.25 28.41 -42.07
CA VAL A 513 18.36 29.02 -43.08
C VAL A 513 19.09 29.29 -44.41
N ALA A 514 20.38 29.64 -44.34
CA ALA A 514 21.25 29.86 -45.51
C ALA A 514 21.42 28.62 -46.42
N TRP A 515 21.13 27.41 -45.94
CA TRP A 515 21.21 26.20 -46.77
C TRP A 515 20.15 26.17 -47.88
N ARG A 516 19.05 26.91 -47.76
CA ARG A 516 18.04 27.09 -48.81
C ARG A 516 18.59 27.68 -50.11
N SER A 517 19.60 28.55 -50.02
CA SER A 517 20.26 29.16 -51.18
C SER A 517 21.57 28.46 -51.58
N GLY A 518 22.04 27.49 -50.78
CA GLY A 518 23.32 26.80 -50.95
C GLY A 518 23.42 25.83 -52.13
N ASN A 519 24.42 24.94 -52.06
CA ASN A 519 24.61 23.86 -53.04
C ASN A 519 23.48 22.81 -52.96
N ALA A 520 23.46 21.84 -53.90
CA ALA A 520 22.38 20.85 -53.98
C ALA A 520 22.21 20.02 -52.69
N PHE A 521 23.31 19.67 -52.01
CA PHE A 521 23.29 18.91 -50.75
C PHE A 521 22.76 19.74 -49.58
N GLN A 522 23.19 21.01 -49.48
CA GLN A 522 22.66 21.97 -48.50
C GLN A 522 21.15 22.19 -48.72
N LYS A 523 20.72 22.39 -49.96
CA LYS A 523 19.29 22.54 -50.31
C LYS A 523 18.48 21.30 -49.93
N PHE A 524 18.99 20.10 -50.20
CA PHE A 524 18.35 18.85 -49.78
C PHE A 524 18.15 18.78 -48.26
N LEU A 525 19.18 19.14 -47.48
CA LEU A 525 19.16 19.16 -46.00
C LEU A 525 18.55 20.43 -45.39
N SER A 526 18.01 21.35 -46.19
CA SER A 526 17.35 22.56 -45.69
C SER A 526 15.92 22.28 -45.21
N ASP A 527 15.44 23.12 -44.29
CA ASP A 527 14.15 23.00 -43.59
C ASP A 527 13.94 21.69 -42.79
N PHE A 528 15.03 21.05 -42.37
CA PHE A 528 15.01 19.94 -41.40
C PHE A 528 15.11 20.44 -39.95
N THR A 529 14.38 19.76 -39.06
CA THR A 529 14.53 19.80 -37.61
C THR A 529 14.79 18.38 -37.10
N ILE A 530 15.80 18.19 -36.26
CA ILE A 530 16.13 16.92 -35.61
C ILE A 530 16.08 17.13 -34.09
N ALA A 531 15.29 16.31 -33.41
CA ALA A 531 15.04 16.39 -31.97
C ALA A 531 15.30 15.02 -31.29
N PRO A 532 16.55 14.75 -30.86
CA PRO A 532 16.87 13.54 -30.10
C PRO A 532 16.50 13.70 -28.61
N ILE A 533 16.05 12.61 -28.01
CA ILE A 533 15.98 12.42 -26.56
C ILE A 533 16.78 11.14 -26.23
N ILE A 534 17.63 11.19 -25.21
CA ILE A 534 18.37 10.04 -24.71
C ILE A 534 18.11 9.95 -23.21
N GLU A 535 17.60 8.81 -22.78
CA GLU A 535 17.36 8.52 -21.36
C GLU A 535 18.16 7.29 -20.93
N ILE A 536 18.86 7.42 -19.80
CA ILE A 536 19.61 6.34 -19.17
C ILE A 536 19.30 6.40 -17.67
N SER A 537 18.84 5.31 -17.06
CA SER A 537 18.66 5.28 -15.60
C SER A 537 18.92 3.91 -14.99
N SER A 538 19.26 3.90 -13.70
CA SER A 538 19.40 2.66 -12.93
C SER A 538 18.03 1.97 -12.81
N GLY A 539 18.06 0.65 -12.62
CA GLY A 539 16.88 -0.08 -12.18
C GLY A 539 16.40 0.39 -10.80
N ARG A 540 15.22 -0.06 -10.42
CA ARG A 540 14.53 0.31 -9.17
C ARG A 540 14.50 -0.89 -8.22
N PRO A 541 14.51 -0.66 -6.89
CA PRO A 541 14.33 -1.74 -5.92
C PRO A 541 12.94 -2.38 -6.00
N PHE A 542 12.86 -3.65 -5.61
CA PHE A 542 11.59 -4.33 -5.33
C PHE A 542 11.72 -5.26 -4.13
N ASN A 543 10.63 -5.46 -3.37
CA ASN A 543 10.64 -6.35 -2.23
C ASN A 543 10.57 -7.82 -2.67
N ILE A 544 11.24 -8.72 -1.93
CA ILE A 544 11.26 -10.16 -2.23
C ILE A 544 10.55 -10.91 -1.10
N ILE A 545 9.59 -11.76 -1.46
CA ILE A 545 8.69 -12.43 -0.51
C ILE A 545 8.71 -13.96 -0.67
N THR A 546 8.31 -14.64 0.40
CA THR A 546 8.14 -16.10 0.48
C THR A 546 6.88 -16.59 -0.25
N ASN A 547 5.83 -15.76 -0.29
CA ASN A 547 4.45 -16.15 -0.60
C ASN A 547 3.90 -17.26 0.34
N VAL A 548 4.40 -17.33 1.57
CA VAL A 548 4.05 -18.30 2.61
C VAL A 548 4.10 -17.61 3.97
N ASP A 549 3.04 -17.77 4.76
CA ASP A 549 3.01 -17.35 6.17
C ASP A 549 3.96 -18.27 6.98
N THR A 550 5.07 -17.69 7.41
CA THR A 550 6.12 -18.33 8.23
C THR A 550 6.18 -17.79 9.65
N ASN A 551 5.72 -16.57 9.92
CA ASN A 551 5.65 -15.99 11.27
C ASN A 551 4.35 -16.34 12.05
N ASN A 552 3.33 -16.90 11.37
CA ASN A 552 1.97 -17.22 11.84
C ASN A 552 1.10 -16.00 12.21
N ASP A 553 1.29 -14.86 11.53
CA ASP A 553 0.46 -13.64 11.65
C ASP A 553 -0.77 -13.62 10.73
N GLN A 554 -0.96 -14.66 9.90
CA GLN A 554 -2.03 -14.79 8.88
C GLN A 554 -1.80 -13.99 7.58
N SER A 555 -0.60 -13.45 7.33
CA SER A 555 -0.18 -12.85 6.07
C SER A 555 0.81 -13.73 5.30
N THR A 556 0.44 -14.13 4.07
CA THR A 556 1.36 -14.76 3.12
C THR A 556 2.14 -13.76 2.26
N GLN A 557 1.85 -12.46 2.38
CA GLN A 557 2.27 -11.43 1.41
C GLN A 557 3.38 -10.50 1.91
N THR A 558 3.64 -10.48 3.23
CA THR A 558 4.62 -9.61 3.89
C THR A 558 5.94 -10.32 4.22
N ASP A 559 5.91 -11.64 4.37
CA ASP A 559 7.08 -12.43 4.78
C ASP A 559 8.19 -12.44 3.72
N ARG A 560 9.40 -12.02 4.12
CA ARG A 560 10.65 -12.04 3.35
C ARG A 560 11.44 -13.32 3.65
N PRO A 561 12.27 -13.83 2.72
CA PRO A 561 13.06 -15.04 2.94
C PRO A 561 14.29 -14.85 3.85
N ASN A 562 14.92 -15.96 4.21
CA ASN A 562 16.27 -16.00 4.75
C ASN A 562 17.33 -16.05 3.64
N VAL A 563 18.59 -15.85 4.01
CA VAL A 563 19.76 -15.83 3.10
C VAL A 563 20.79 -16.83 3.61
N ASP A 564 21.16 -17.83 2.80
CA ASP A 564 22.19 -18.81 3.17
C ASP A 564 23.62 -18.28 3.02
N ALA A 565 24.63 -19.10 3.39
CA ALA A 565 26.04 -18.71 3.29
C ALA A 565 26.55 -18.47 1.85
N ASN A 566 25.83 -18.96 0.84
CA ASN A 566 26.08 -18.72 -0.59
C ASN A 566 25.25 -17.53 -1.13
N GLY A 567 24.32 -17.01 -0.32
CA GLY A 567 23.30 -16.02 -0.67
C GLY A 567 22.11 -16.60 -1.44
N VAL A 568 21.87 -17.90 -1.42
CA VAL A 568 20.62 -18.49 -1.93
C VAL A 568 19.50 -18.11 -0.97
N LEU A 569 18.34 -17.74 -1.50
CA LEU A 569 17.20 -17.36 -0.67
C LEU A 569 16.47 -18.61 -0.19
N THR A 570 16.21 -18.72 1.11
CA THR A 570 15.55 -19.89 1.71
C THR A 570 14.30 -19.49 2.45
N LEU A 571 13.33 -20.41 2.59
CA LEU A 571 12.20 -20.19 3.49
C LEU A 571 12.72 -20.04 4.94
N PRO A 572 12.17 -19.12 5.75
CA PRO A 572 12.37 -19.12 7.20
C PRO A 572 11.88 -20.42 7.85
N ALA A 573 12.30 -20.65 9.10
CA ALA A 573 11.74 -21.75 9.88
C ALA A 573 10.30 -21.40 10.29
N PRO A 574 9.41 -22.39 10.52
CA PRO A 574 8.09 -22.12 11.08
C PRO A 574 8.17 -21.31 12.38
N PHE A 575 7.30 -20.32 12.50
CA PHE A 575 7.25 -19.33 13.57
C PHE A 575 8.46 -18.40 13.66
N THR A 576 9.14 -18.12 12.54
CA THR A 576 10.26 -17.16 12.47
C THR A 576 10.12 -16.22 11.28
N THR A 577 10.55 -14.97 11.46
CA THR A 577 10.64 -13.96 10.39
C THR A 577 11.96 -14.08 9.63
N GLY A 578 11.99 -13.52 8.42
CA GLY A 578 13.13 -13.57 7.51
C GLY A 578 14.20 -12.52 7.79
N VAL A 579 15.46 -12.85 7.47
CA VAL A 579 16.62 -11.95 7.63
C VAL A 579 16.99 -11.18 6.36
N LEU A 580 16.37 -11.44 5.21
CA LEU A 580 16.59 -10.60 4.02
C LEU A 580 15.98 -9.20 4.26
N GLY A 581 16.78 -8.16 4.13
CA GLY A 581 16.30 -6.77 4.20
C GLY A 581 15.24 -6.45 3.14
N ARG A 582 14.33 -5.53 3.44
CA ARG A 582 13.33 -5.06 2.47
C ARG A 582 14.01 -4.49 1.22
N ASN A 583 13.35 -4.59 0.07
CA ASN A 583 13.77 -3.97 -1.19
C ASN A 583 15.17 -4.41 -1.69
N MET A 584 15.56 -5.67 -1.41
CA MET A 584 16.81 -6.27 -1.86
C MET A 584 16.78 -6.83 -3.29
N GLY A 585 15.61 -6.87 -3.94
CA GLY A 585 15.50 -7.05 -5.39
C GLY A 585 15.84 -5.76 -6.13
N ILE A 586 16.32 -5.85 -7.37
CA ILE A 586 16.52 -4.70 -8.26
C ILE A 586 16.22 -5.08 -9.72
N THR A 587 15.55 -4.19 -10.46
CA THR A 587 15.36 -4.35 -11.91
C THR A 587 16.63 -4.01 -12.71
N HIS A 588 16.66 -4.34 -13.99
CA HIS A 588 17.73 -3.94 -14.91
C HIS A 588 17.70 -2.43 -15.23
N GLY A 589 18.85 -1.87 -15.61
CA GLY A 589 18.96 -0.47 -16.03
C GLY A 589 18.17 -0.16 -17.31
N PHE A 590 17.45 0.97 -17.29
CA PHE A 590 16.71 1.49 -18.43
C PHE A 590 17.63 2.27 -19.37
N PHE A 591 17.46 2.08 -20.68
CA PHE A 591 18.09 2.91 -21.71
C PHE A 591 17.17 3.06 -22.91
N SER A 592 16.87 4.30 -23.32
CA SER A 592 16.19 4.61 -24.59
C SER A 592 16.90 5.72 -25.36
N VAL A 593 16.72 5.67 -26.68
CA VAL A 593 17.05 6.75 -27.62
C VAL A 593 15.80 6.95 -28.46
N ASP A 594 15.20 8.14 -28.34
CA ASP A 594 14.03 8.53 -29.12
C ASP A 594 14.45 9.67 -30.07
N LEU A 595 13.85 9.73 -31.26
CA LEU A 595 14.28 10.63 -32.31
C LEU A 595 13.10 11.17 -33.11
N GLY A 596 12.83 12.47 -32.99
CA GLY A 596 11.99 13.21 -33.91
C GLY A 596 12.79 13.77 -35.08
N ILE A 597 12.27 13.60 -36.30
CA ILE A 597 12.75 14.27 -37.52
C ILE A 597 11.55 14.93 -38.20
N THR A 598 11.62 16.24 -38.38
CA THR A 598 10.63 17.02 -39.13
C THR A 598 11.28 17.65 -40.35
N ARG A 599 10.58 17.66 -41.49
CA ARG A 599 10.98 18.39 -42.70
C ARG A 599 9.85 19.31 -43.15
N ALA A 600 10.11 20.62 -43.22
CA ALA A 600 9.16 21.58 -43.77
C ALA A 600 9.31 21.68 -45.29
N ILE A 601 8.26 21.32 -46.03
CA ILE A 601 8.12 21.58 -47.46
C ILE A 601 7.31 22.87 -47.63
N ARG A 602 7.80 23.80 -48.45
CA ARG A 602 7.21 25.14 -48.63
C ARG A 602 6.67 25.30 -50.05
N PHE A 603 5.42 25.71 -50.17
CA PHE A 603 4.73 25.93 -51.42
C PHE A 603 4.45 27.44 -51.57
N GLY A 604 5.48 28.17 -52.01
CA GLY A 604 5.48 29.63 -51.96
C GLY A 604 5.64 30.16 -50.53
N GLU A 605 5.09 31.35 -50.27
CA GLU A 605 5.30 32.09 -49.02
C GLU A 605 4.31 31.70 -47.90
N LYS A 606 3.08 31.33 -48.27
CA LYS A 606 1.96 31.11 -47.32
C LYS A 606 1.81 29.65 -46.91
N VAL A 607 1.94 28.73 -47.86
CA VAL A 607 1.60 27.31 -47.65
C VAL A 607 2.83 26.50 -47.23
N ARG A 608 2.67 25.74 -46.13
CA ARG A 608 3.71 24.88 -45.54
C ARG A 608 3.14 23.51 -45.21
N LEU A 609 3.91 22.46 -45.51
CA LEU A 609 3.67 21.08 -45.11
C LEU A 609 4.85 20.60 -44.26
N ASP A 610 4.64 20.40 -42.97
CA ASP A 610 5.60 19.72 -42.10
C ASP A 610 5.35 18.21 -42.17
N LEU A 611 6.30 17.46 -42.73
CA LEU A 611 6.36 16.00 -42.62
C LEU A 611 7.13 15.63 -41.36
N ILE A 612 6.52 14.83 -40.50
CA ILE A 612 7.04 14.46 -39.17
C ILE A 612 7.20 12.94 -39.13
N ALA A 613 8.37 12.47 -38.70
CA ALA A 613 8.63 11.09 -38.35
C ALA A 613 9.23 11.05 -36.93
N GLN A 614 8.73 10.16 -36.08
CA GLN A 614 9.22 9.94 -34.73
C GLN A 614 9.50 8.45 -34.53
N GLY A 615 10.66 8.12 -33.99
CA GLY A 615 11.00 6.78 -33.51
C GLY A 615 11.21 6.78 -32.00
N PHE A 616 10.50 5.93 -31.28
CA PHE A 616 10.64 5.72 -29.83
C PHE A 616 11.30 4.37 -29.59
N ASN A 617 12.15 4.26 -28.56
CA ASN A 617 13.02 3.12 -28.32
C ASN A 617 13.72 2.68 -29.61
N LEU A 618 14.43 3.62 -30.26
CA LEU A 618 14.96 3.46 -31.61
C LEU A 618 15.96 2.29 -31.72
N LEU A 619 16.63 1.90 -30.64
CA LEU A 619 17.51 0.72 -30.62
C LEU A 619 16.76 -0.61 -30.42
N ASN A 620 15.45 -0.59 -30.15
CA ASN A 620 14.63 -1.73 -29.77
C ASN A 620 15.21 -2.52 -28.58
N ARG A 621 15.66 -1.79 -27.55
CA ARG A 621 16.16 -2.40 -26.33
C ARG A 621 14.99 -2.93 -25.50
N PHE A 622 15.10 -4.15 -25.00
CA PHE A 622 14.26 -4.62 -23.90
C PHE A 622 14.58 -3.82 -22.64
N ASN A 623 13.60 -3.04 -22.17
CA ASN A 623 13.67 -2.31 -20.91
C ASN A 623 12.63 -2.92 -19.96
N GLU A 624 13.09 -3.44 -18.82
CA GLU A 624 12.26 -4.10 -17.82
C GLU A 624 11.39 -3.09 -17.07
N GLY A 625 10.08 -3.34 -17.03
CA GLY A 625 9.10 -2.54 -16.28
C GLY A 625 8.89 -3.03 -14.85
N SER A 626 8.85 -4.36 -14.67
CA SER A 626 8.68 -5.03 -13.37
C SER A 626 9.32 -6.41 -13.38
N ALA A 627 9.67 -6.90 -12.19
CA ALA A 627 10.22 -8.22 -11.91
C ALA A 627 9.27 -9.04 -11.02
N SER A 628 9.47 -10.36 -10.94
CA SER A 628 8.73 -11.21 -10.00
C SER A 628 9.28 -11.06 -8.56
N PRO A 629 8.43 -10.77 -7.55
CA PRO A 629 8.87 -10.64 -6.15
C PRO A 629 9.07 -12.00 -5.45
N LEU A 630 8.75 -13.13 -6.11
CA LEU A 630 8.84 -14.45 -5.50
C LEU A 630 10.29 -14.90 -5.36
N PHE A 631 10.71 -15.30 -4.16
CA PHE A 631 12.08 -15.77 -3.91
C PHE A 631 12.47 -17.02 -4.75
N THR A 632 11.50 -17.81 -5.18
CA THR A 632 11.68 -18.94 -6.09
C THR A 632 12.06 -18.50 -7.50
N ASP A 633 11.40 -17.47 -8.06
CA ASP A 633 11.78 -16.86 -9.34
C ASP A 633 13.17 -16.20 -9.24
N VAL A 634 13.48 -15.55 -8.12
CA VAL A 634 14.82 -14.96 -7.85
C VAL A 634 15.91 -16.04 -7.89
N ASN A 635 15.73 -17.14 -7.14
CA ASN A 635 16.68 -18.24 -7.11
C ASN A 635 16.82 -18.92 -8.48
N ALA A 636 15.72 -19.11 -9.21
CA ALA A 636 15.72 -19.69 -10.56
C ALA A 636 16.39 -18.78 -11.59
N PHE A 637 16.31 -17.45 -11.42
CA PHE A 637 17.01 -16.48 -12.26
C PHE A 637 18.52 -16.43 -11.94
N GLY A 638 18.90 -16.60 -10.67
CA GLY A 638 20.27 -16.92 -10.25
C GLY A 638 21.30 -15.78 -10.40
N GLN A 639 20.88 -14.56 -10.68
CA GLN A 639 21.77 -13.41 -10.91
C GLN A 639 21.71 -12.39 -9.76
N ARG A 640 22.87 -11.79 -9.45
CA ARG A 640 23.00 -10.68 -8.49
C ARG A 640 23.77 -9.51 -9.10
N ALA A 641 23.44 -8.31 -8.65
CA ALA A 641 24.21 -7.10 -8.89
C ALA A 641 25.46 -7.05 -7.99
N GLY A 642 26.48 -6.30 -8.39
CA GLY A 642 27.75 -6.17 -7.64
C GLY A 642 27.65 -5.53 -6.25
N ASN A 643 26.47 -5.02 -5.88
CA ASN A 643 26.15 -4.52 -4.52
C ASN A 643 25.37 -5.54 -3.67
N GLY A 644 25.28 -6.80 -4.11
CA GLY A 644 24.60 -7.88 -3.38
C GLY A 644 23.08 -7.97 -3.58
N ARG A 645 22.48 -7.07 -4.39
CA ARG A 645 21.05 -7.16 -4.74
C ARG A 645 20.77 -8.27 -5.74
N TYR A 646 19.52 -8.73 -5.75
CA TYR A 646 19.05 -9.84 -6.58
C TYR A 646 18.31 -9.33 -7.81
N PHE A 647 18.57 -9.93 -8.97
CA PHE A 647 17.66 -9.84 -10.11
C PHE A 647 16.63 -10.97 -10.04
N SER A 648 15.51 -10.84 -10.76
CA SER A 648 14.47 -11.87 -10.84
C SER A 648 13.93 -11.94 -12.27
N ARG A 649 13.06 -12.90 -12.54
CA ARG A 649 12.37 -13.05 -13.83
C ARG A 649 11.53 -11.80 -14.12
N PRO A 650 11.73 -11.11 -15.27
CA PRO A 650 10.88 -10.00 -15.67
C PRO A 650 9.42 -10.41 -15.82
N THR A 651 8.51 -9.56 -15.35
CA THR A 651 7.04 -9.73 -15.41
C THR A 651 6.36 -8.67 -16.28
N ALA A 652 7.00 -7.52 -16.49
CA ALA A 652 6.53 -6.47 -17.40
C ALA A 652 7.71 -5.82 -18.15
N ALA A 653 7.42 -5.19 -19.29
CA ALA A 653 8.38 -4.44 -20.09
C ALA A 653 7.81 -3.07 -20.49
N PHE A 654 8.70 -2.10 -20.69
CA PHE A 654 8.36 -0.85 -21.38
C PHE A 654 8.21 -1.07 -22.89
N ASP A 655 7.68 -0.06 -23.57
CA ASP A 655 7.38 -0.13 -25.01
C ASP A 655 8.56 -0.60 -25.88
N PRO A 656 8.31 -1.47 -26.87
CA PRO A 656 9.28 -1.82 -27.90
C PRO A 656 9.52 -0.63 -28.85
N ARG A 657 10.33 -0.81 -29.88
CA ARG A 657 10.51 0.22 -30.93
C ARG A 657 9.16 0.57 -31.57
N GLN A 658 8.72 1.80 -31.42
CA GLN A 658 7.55 2.35 -32.11
C GLN A 658 7.97 3.39 -33.15
N PHE A 659 7.19 3.50 -34.24
CA PHE A 659 7.31 4.58 -35.21
C PHE A 659 5.97 5.30 -35.36
N GLN A 660 6.00 6.63 -35.34
CA GLN A 660 4.84 7.49 -35.57
C GLN A 660 5.15 8.45 -36.73
N PHE A 661 4.16 8.65 -37.60
CA PHE A 661 4.27 9.52 -38.76
C PHE A 661 3.12 10.54 -38.76
N GLY A 662 3.44 11.79 -39.06
CA GLY A 662 2.47 12.88 -39.07
C GLY A 662 2.71 13.84 -40.23
N ALA A 663 1.64 14.49 -40.66
CA ALA A 663 1.70 15.57 -41.65
C ALA A 663 0.89 16.76 -41.10
N LYS A 664 1.53 17.92 -40.96
CA LYS A 664 0.85 19.17 -40.59
C LYS A 664 0.88 20.13 -41.77
N PHE A 665 -0.31 20.43 -42.30
CA PHE A 665 -0.50 21.49 -43.28
C PHE A 665 -0.76 22.83 -42.58
N SER A 666 -0.36 23.94 -43.21
CA SER A 666 -0.59 25.31 -42.73
C SER A 666 -0.63 26.25 -43.94
N PHE A 667 -1.47 27.27 -43.88
CA PHE A 667 -1.87 28.13 -45.01
C PHE A 667 -2.09 29.59 -44.57
#